data_AF-A0A941DUQ6-F1
#
_entry.id   AF-A0A941DUQ6-F1
#
_cell.length_a   1.000
_cell.length_b   1.000
_cell.length_c   1.000
_cell.angle_alpha   90.00
_cell.angle_beta   90.00
_cell.angle_gamma   90.00
#
_symmetry.space_group_name_H-M   'P 1'
#
loop_
_entity.id
_entity.type
_entity.pdbx_description
1 polymer ?
#
loop_
_entity_poly.entity_id
_entity_poly.type
_entity_poly.pdbx_seq_one_letter_code
_entity_poly.pdbx_strand_id
1 'polypeptide(L)'
;MFRFIWNSWWRNKERFLLLIIGALIVSIGLSYLVGITQASNATIVDELQQRWKSSYHIVVRPPDSRSVTEEQNLLEPNYLSGLSGGITLNQYKEIKKMTDIDVAAPIAMMGYMQNSTQLNQVNYSEPGIYRMTIKETTNTGVKQEVDESNIYFTVNWDVPKDTSEYGVTRFLGDLSYGTNVLIAGIDPKAEAELVGINHAIVNDSEYLNEKDSVKAEEVIDGIKTNKIPVIISNQEYVDGKINYTIEKLELQFGDDPTSVMEKIKEKGGKSYLEKVAGTEVDQFNYTTKEAHQKVVKQISDNINSKDSSWMPYKPSSVNYREVTSPYVERWPFAYEVEPYIVPEDSLLAVNYAYRPISMFGDESSSWPRIQLDFKGVFDPSKLNVSKDPLTELPMETYFPSKAQWVLDDNGKPINPPKKMKPLNNPYGFLTKPPLMLTTLQSAAEILGNEPISAIRLKIKGVKELNKESEQKLQAVAKRIEDKTGLLTDITLGSSPQPALTHIPKVGNEKSIGWVEQPWIKLGSSVTIFQESKVGMSGVIASVIIVAIVYVFSSNIIMMYARKKEFAVLLSIGWRPNQLSKLLFIEATLIGLFVSIISWLILGLIYVMHDIQTSAIRLFLIGIMGITIYVAGAIIPGLLVRKVPPFETMKAGEVSTHKRHLFKTKTILSMSFKNLLTKWKRSILSVISIALPTSLLIFFLFVTFHLRGTMFTTWLGEYVALEVGMMHYVAMGVAIAIAILTTTEIIWQNVAERQPELAVLKAVGWQNRTIRLLVLIEGAISGLIAGLLGIIFAFGMVWGIYHQFPIERIPFFLLTIFIPITTGIVGATLPAKKAVKIQPYEGLTGGVVNSKKTEKNFRYVFSTMGICLFIGIIALLAQAIPDVQESTNNKQSKASDVKGTSGEVKEVFSSDHSQSEIDTTIEKSKKESLQSIVKSATKVFHLGKTYQDGDRRFTFTLLEEAPTDIEKKSEDTKFITISSELVRDKIPLATVIDYQPHITYRLVDDKGFEYEPVDYQVLESENWKGRIRLGSPGKVKLSLTYEVPKDTNNLILKGFHRFWAKSGILVVKMTGKVEQD
;
A
#
# COMPACT_ATOMS: atom_id res chain seq x y z
N MET A 1 -40.75 -29.36 48.50
CA MET A 1 -39.65 -29.51 47.51
C MET A 1 -38.52 -28.53 47.77
N PHE A 2 -38.74 -27.21 47.86
CA PHE A 2 -37.68 -26.22 48.17
C PHE A 2 -36.86 -26.52 49.44
N ARG A 3 -37.51 -26.79 50.59
CA ARG A 3 -36.81 -27.21 51.83
C ARG A 3 -35.94 -28.46 51.63
N PHE A 4 -36.36 -29.39 50.78
CA PHE A 4 -35.59 -30.60 50.48
C PHE A 4 -34.36 -30.28 49.63
N ILE A 5 -34.51 -29.45 48.60
CA ILE A 5 -33.39 -28.98 47.76
C ILE A 5 -32.36 -28.27 48.64
N TRP A 6 -32.81 -27.33 49.48
CA TRP A 6 -31.95 -26.58 50.40
C TRP A 6 -31.19 -27.49 51.37
N ASN A 7 -31.87 -28.45 51.99
CA ASN A 7 -31.24 -29.42 52.88
C ASN A 7 -30.29 -30.37 52.13
N SER A 8 -30.61 -30.72 50.88
CA SER A 8 -29.75 -31.57 50.03
C SER A 8 -28.44 -30.86 49.68
N TRP A 9 -28.50 -29.57 49.32
CA TRP A 9 -27.31 -28.73 49.10
C TRP A 9 -26.44 -28.63 50.34
N TRP A 10 -27.04 -28.42 51.51
CA TRP A 10 -26.30 -28.36 52.78
C TRP A 10 -25.76 -29.70 53.27
N ARG A 11 -26.35 -30.83 52.85
CA ARG A 11 -25.83 -32.17 53.14
C ARG A 11 -24.63 -32.53 52.25
N ASN A 12 -24.62 -32.04 51.02
CA ASN A 12 -23.59 -32.32 50.01
C ASN A 12 -22.75 -31.07 49.66
N LYS A 13 -22.28 -30.34 50.68
CA LYS A 13 -21.65 -29.01 50.54
C LYS A 13 -20.52 -28.95 49.52
N GLU A 14 -19.68 -29.99 49.43
CA GLU A 14 -18.55 -30.06 48.50
C GLU A 14 -19.00 -29.96 47.04
N ARG A 15 -20.08 -30.66 46.67
CA ARG A 15 -20.61 -30.68 45.30
C ARG A 15 -21.40 -29.42 44.98
N PHE A 16 -22.19 -28.95 45.93
CA PHE A 16 -22.94 -27.71 45.77
C PHE A 16 -22.01 -26.52 45.53
N LEU A 17 -20.88 -26.48 46.24
CA LEU A 17 -19.91 -25.41 46.10
C LEU A 17 -19.16 -25.48 44.75
N LEU A 18 -18.75 -26.67 44.29
CA LEU A 18 -18.19 -26.85 42.94
C LEU A 18 -19.14 -26.35 41.85
N LEU A 19 -20.43 -26.71 41.97
CA LEU A 19 -21.47 -26.26 41.06
C LEU A 19 -21.63 -24.73 41.07
N ILE A 20 -21.67 -24.09 42.25
CA ILE A 20 -21.75 -22.63 42.35
C ILE A 20 -20.52 -21.99 41.71
N ILE A 21 -19.31 -22.49 41.99
CA ILE A 21 -18.07 -21.95 41.41
C ILE A 21 -18.12 -22.03 39.90
N GLY A 22 -18.48 -23.18 39.32
CA GLY A 22 -18.55 -23.30 37.87
C GLY A 22 -19.69 -22.49 37.26
N ALA A 23 -20.82 -22.35 37.95
CA ALA A 23 -21.90 -21.43 37.56
C ALA A 23 -21.42 -19.97 37.56
N LEU A 24 -20.62 -19.56 38.55
CA LEU A 24 -19.99 -18.25 38.64
C LEU A 24 -18.98 -18.04 37.50
N ILE A 25 -18.08 -19.00 37.25
CA ILE A 25 -17.09 -18.92 36.17
C ILE A 25 -17.77 -18.77 34.81
N VAL A 26 -18.81 -19.58 34.55
CA VAL A 26 -19.57 -19.52 33.30
C VAL A 26 -20.33 -18.21 33.18
N SER A 27 -21.05 -17.79 34.23
CA SER A 27 -21.82 -16.54 34.24
C SER A 27 -20.92 -15.33 34.03
N ILE A 28 -19.85 -15.22 34.81
CA ILE A 28 -18.90 -14.11 34.69
C ILE A 28 -18.21 -14.15 33.34
N GLY A 29 -17.59 -15.28 32.99
CA GLY A 29 -16.80 -15.41 31.78
C GLY A 29 -17.61 -15.11 30.52
N LEU A 30 -18.83 -15.66 30.42
CA LEU A 30 -19.71 -15.40 29.28
C LEU A 30 -20.21 -13.96 29.27
N SER A 31 -20.67 -13.42 30.41
CA SER A 31 -21.23 -12.05 30.46
C SER A 31 -20.17 -10.99 30.18
N TYR A 32 -18.97 -11.18 30.72
CA TYR A 32 -17.82 -10.32 30.46
C TYR A 32 -17.36 -10.39 29.01
N LEU A 33 -17.22 -11.59 28.44
CA LEU A 33 -16.88 -11.74 27.02
C LEU A 33 -17.93 -11.11 26.12
N VAL A 34 -19.22 -11.36 26.35
CA VAL A 34 -20.28 -10.75 25.55
C VAL A 34 -20.29 -9.23 25.68
N GLY A 35 -20.07 -8.70 26.89
CA GLY A 35 -19.96 -7.27 27.14
C GLY A 35 -18.78 -6.62 26.41
N ILE A 36 -17.58 -7.18 26.55
CA ILE A 36 -16.39 -6.68 25.85
C ILE A 36 -16.53 -6.85 24.36
N THR A 37 -17.06 -7.98 23.87
CA THR A 37 -17.26 -8.16 22.43
C THR A 37 -18.22 -7.13 21.87
N GLN A 38 -19.23 -6.69 22.62
CA GLN A 38 -20.09 -5.60 22.18
C GLN A 38 -19.38 -4.25 22.20
N ALA A 39 -18.63 -3.96 23.26
CA ALA A 39 -17.82 -2.73 23.36
C ALA A 39 -16.78 -2.67 22.23
N SER A 40 -15.96 -3.70 22.09
CA SER A 40 -14.96 -3.87 21.04
C SER A 40 -15.57 -3.84 19.63
N ASN A 41 -16.71 -4.51 19.37
CA ASN A 41 -17.39 -4.38 18.09
C ASN A 41 -17.83 -2.94 17.82
N ALA A 42 -18.37 -2.25 18.83
CA ALA A 42 -18.79 -0.86 18.66
C ALA A 42 -17.60 0.05 18.37
N THR A 43 -16.50 -0.09 19.12
CA THR A 43 -15.25 0.66 18.90
C THR A 43 -14.65 0.35 17.53
N ILE A 44 -14.53 -0.93 17.15
CA ILE A 44 -14.01 -1.34 15.84
C ILE A 44 -14.90 -0.81 14.72
N VAL A 45 -16.23 -0.91 14.86
CA VAL A 45 -17.16 -0.35 13.87
C VAL A 45 -17.00 1.16 13.78
N ASP A 46 -16.95 1.88 14.90
CA ASP A 46 -16.83 3.33 14.90
C ASP A 46 -15.48 3.79 14.30
N GLU A 47 -14.37 3.19 14.72
CA GLU A 47 -13.04 3.44 14.17
C GLU A 47 -12.99 3.14 12.67
N LEU A 48 -13.48 1.98 12.25
CA LEU A 48 -13.53 1.61 10.83
C LEU A 48 -14.48 2.53 10.05
N GLN A 49 -15.59 2.98 10.64
CA GLN A 49 -16.61 3.82 10.01
C GLN A 49 -16.14 5.28 9.88
N GLN A 50 -15.39 5.79 10.86
CA GLN A 50 -14.70 7.06 10.74
C GLN A 50 -13.67 7.00 9.60
N ARG A 51 -12.94 5.88 9.50
CA ARG A 51 -11.94 5.59 8.45
C ARG A 51 -12.55 5.22 7.09
N TRP A 52 -13.82 4.83 7.08
CA TRP A 52 -14.62 4.58 5.87
C TRP A 52 -15.02 5.86 5.15
N LYS A 53 -14.78 7.04 5.74
CA LYS A 53 -14.99 8.33 5.08
C LYS A 53 -13.77 8.67 4.21
N SER A 54 -13.68 8.06 3.03
CA SER A 54 -12.74 8.50 2.00
C SER A 54 -13.35 9.60 1.13
N SER A 55 -12.51 10.41 0.49
CA SER A 55 -12.93 11.46 -0.44
C SER A 55 -13.72 10.89 -1.62
N TYR A 56 -13.37 9.67 -2.07
CA TYR A 56 -14.04 8.92 -3.14
C TYR A 56 -14.00 7.41 -2.86
N HIS A 57 -14.88 6.63 -3.50
CA HIS A 57 -15.01 5.19 -3.27
C HIS A 57 -14.30 4.32 -4.32
N ILE A 58 -14.30 4.76 -5.58
CA ILE A 58 -13.70 4.05 -6.73
C ILE A 58 -12.84 5.03 -7.52
N VAL A 59 -11.70 4.56 -8.02
CA VAL A 59 -10.89 5.29 -9.01
C VAL A 59 -10.93 4.52 -10.32
N VAL A 60 -11.17 5.24 -11.41
CA VAL A 60 -11.11 4.71 -12.78
C VAL A 60 -9.83 5.19 -13.44
N ARG A 61 -9.08 4.28 -14.07
CA ARG A 61 -7.79 4.56 -14.71
C ARG A 61 -7.67 3.95 -16.12
N PRO A 62 -6.73 4.44 -16.95
CA PRO A 62 -6.41 3.83 -18.23
C PRO A 62 -5.94 2.37 -18.10
N PRO A 63 -6.15 1.51 -19.11
CA PRO A 63 -5.73 0.10 -19.09
C PRO A 63 -4.23 -0.12 -18.87
N ASP A 64 -3.39 0.75 -19.44
CA ASP A 64 -1.94 0.62 -19.40
C ASP A 64 -1.30 1.19 -18.13
N SER A 65 -2.12 1.58 -17.14
CA SER A 65 -1.65 2.23 -15.90
C SER A 65 -1.35 1.28 -14.75
N ARG A 66 -1.49 -0.04 -14.96
CA ARG A 66 -1.31 -1.05 -13.91
C ARG A 66 0.16 -1.20 -13.53
N SER A 67 0.46 -1.04 -12.24
CA SER A 67 1.80 -1.24 -11.66
C SER A 67 2.03 -2.69 -11.24
N VAL A 68 3.29 -3.14 -11.15
CA VAL A 68 3.67 -4.49 -10.65
C VAL A 68 3.24 -4.74 -9.20
N THR A 69 3.01 -3.67 -8.47
CA THR A 69 2.63 -3.63 -7.05
C THR A 69 1.18 -4.11 -6.85
N GLU A 70 0.35 -3.97 -7.89
CA GLU A 70 -1.08 -4.26 -7.86
C GLU A 70 -1.41 -5.74 -7.80
N GLU A 71 -0.51 -6.64 -8.19
CA GLU A 71 -0.71 -8.09 -8.03
C GLU A 71 -0.94 -8.47 -6.57
N GLN A 72 -0.33 -7.72 -5.65
CA GLN A 72 -0.53 -7.86 -4.22
C GLN A 72 -1.65 -6.96 -3.67
N ASN A 73 -2.51 -6.36 -4.50
CA ASN A 73 -3.50 -5.35 -4.10
C ASN A 73 -2.88 -4.18 -3.31
N LEU A 74 -1.65 -3.80 -3.69
CA LEU A 74 -0.89 -2.74 -3.04
C LEU A 74 -0.62 -1.63 -4.06
N LEU A 75 -0.97 -0.39 -3.73
CA LEU A 75 -0.74 0.77 -4.60
C LEU A 75 0.34 1.67 -4.01
N GLU A 76 1.20 2.19 -4.87
CA GLU A 76 2.22 3.15 -4.50
C GLU A 76 1.64 4.54 -4.14
N PRO A 77 2.33 5.31 -3.28
CA PRO A 77 1.90 6.66 -2.92
C PRO A 77 1.84 7.60 -4.13
N ASN A 78 0.80 8.44 -4.19
CA ASN A 78 0.62 9.49 -5.19
C ASN A 78 0.68 9.01 -6.67
N TYR A 79 0.35 7.75 -6.92
CA TYR A 79 0.34 7.15 -8.27
C TYR A 79 -0.49 7.94 -9.29
N LEU A 80 -1.60 8.59 -8.88
CA LEU A 80 -2.43 9.42 -9.76
C LEU A 80 -1.69 10.58 -10.41
N SER A 81 -0.74 11.19 -9.70
CA SER A 81 0.04 12.33 -10.21
C SER A 81 1.05 11.92 -11.28
N GLY A 82 1.33 10.63 -11.42
CA GLY A 82 2.20 10.09 -12.46
C GLY A 82 1.48 9.69 -13.75
N LEU A 83 0.15 9.73 -13.79
CA LEU A 83 -0.64 9.31 -14.94
C LEU A 83 -0.82 10.45 -15.95
N SER A 84 -0.51 10.21 -17.23
CA SER A 84 -0.65 11.19 -18.31
C SER A 84 -1.74 10.78 -19.30
N GLY A 85 -2.97 11.27 -19.11
CA GLY A 85 -4.08 11.02 -20.04
C GLY A 85 -4.53 9.55 -20.11
N GLY A 86 -5.21 9.19 -21.20
CA GLY A 86 -5.65 7.81 -21.50
C GLY A 86 -7.15 7.53 -21.28
N ILE A 87 -7.93 8.53 -20.85
CA ILE A 87 -9.39 8.45 -20.77
C ILE A 87 -10.03 9.57 -21.62
N THR A 88 -10.96 9.19 -22.49
CA THR A 88 -11.70 10.14 -23.35
C THR A 88 -12.80 10.88 -22.58
N LEU A 89 -13.15 12.08 -23.06
CA LEU A 89 -14.32 12.82 -22.55
C LEU A 89 -15.64 12.05 -22.76
N ASN A 90 -15.71 11.19 -23.77
CA ASN A 90 -16.91 10.37 -24.03
C ASN A 90 -17.07 9.27 -22.97
N GLN A 91 -16.00 8.54 -22.64
CA GLN A 91 -16.00 7.57 -21.53
C GLN A 91 -16.38 8.24 -20.21
N TYR A 92 -15.83 9.44 -19.92
CA TYR A 92 -16.22 10.21 -18.74
C TYR A 92 -17.73 10.56 -18.73
N LYS A 93 -18.28 11.02 -19.86
CA LYS A 93 -19.71 11.33 -19.97
C LYS A 93 -20.59 10.08 -19.80
N GLU A 94 -20.14 8.91 -20.27
CA GLU A 94 -20.85 7.66 -20.06
C GLU A 94 -20.88 7.25 -18.59
N ILE A 95 -19.75 7.36 -17.90
CA ILE A 95 -19.66 7.14 -16.45
C ILE A 95 -20.56 8.13 -15.70
N LYS A 96 -20.48 9.42 -16.01
CA LYS A 96 -21.31 10.47 -15.37
C LYS A 96 -22.82 10.24 -15.53
N LYS A 97 -23.26 9.55 -16.59
CA LYS A 97 -24.68 9.20 -16.84
C LYS A 97 -25.18 8.01 -16.02
N MET A 98 -24.31 7.26 -15.36
CA MET A 98 -24.73 6.08 -14.58
C MET A 98 -25.49 6.51 -13.32
N THR A 99 -26.66 5.91 -13.09
CA THR A 99 -27.57 6.28 -11.99
C THR A 99 -26.97 6.06 -10.59
N ASP A 100 -26.10 5.06 -10.46
CA ASP A 100 -25.46 4.66 -9.20
C ASP A 100 -24.37 5.63 -8.71
N ILE A 101 -23.89 6.51 -9.59
CA ILE A 101 -22.82 7.46 -9.29
C ILE A 101 -23.43 8.76 -8.75
N ASP A 102 -22.87 9.23 -7.64
CA ASP A 102 -23.23 10.48 -6.97
C ASP A 102 -22.38 11.63 -7.52
N VAL A 103 -21.06 11.47 -7.42
CA VAL A 103 -20.08 12.44 -7.91
C VAL A 103 -19.05 11.71 -8.78
N ALA A 104 -18.73 12.27 -9.93
CA ALA A 104 -17.65 11.82 -10.79
C ALA A 104 -16.70 12.98 -11.09
N ALA A 105 -15.59 13.03 -10.38
CA ALA A 105 -14.59 14.09 -10.48
C ALA A 105 -13.38 13.59 -11.30
N PRO A 106 -13.27 13.99 -12.59
CA PRO A 106 -12.12 13.68 -13.42
C PRO A 106 -10.95 14.58 -13.06
N ILE A 107 -9.73 14.04 -13.20
CA ILE A 107 -8.50 14.81 -13.12
C ILE A 107 -7.61 14.49 -14.32
N ALA A 108 -7.11 15.55 -14.95
CA ALA A 108 -6.27 15.51 -16.14
C ALA A 108 -4.89 16.08 -15.79
N MET A 109 -3.88 15.23 -15.57
CA MET A 109 -2.53 15.73 -15.31
C MET A 109 -1.92 16.20 -16.63
N MET A 110 -1.77 17.51 -16.80
CA MET A 110 -1.36 18.08 -18.09
C MET A 110 0.14 17.96 -18.30
N GLY A 111 0.93 18.48 -17.34
CA GLY A 111 2.37 18.55 -17.49
C GLY A 111 3.02 19.54 -16.55
N TYR A 112 4.34 19.58 -16.61
CA TYR A 112 5.15 20.50 -15.81
C TYR A 112 5.55 21.71 -16.63
N MET A 113 5.41 22.87 -16.01
CA MET A 113 5.79 24.17 -16.56
C MET A 113 6.59 24.94 -15.52
N GLN A 114 7.58 25.70 -15.97
CA GLN A 114 8.35 26.58 -15.10
C GLN A 114 7.51 27.81 -14.74
N ASN A 115 7.28 28.03 -13.45
CA ASN A 115 6.62 29.21 -12.91
C ASN A 115 7.66 30.08 -12.19
N SER A 116 8.17 31.11 -12.86
CA SER A 116 9.11 32.07 -12.30
C SER A 116 8.46 33.42 -12.06
N THR A 117 8.97 34.14 -11.06
CA THR A 117 8.60 35.52 -10.81
C THR A 117 9.85 36.37 -10.69
N GLN A 118 9.79 37.60 -11.19
CA GLN A 118 10.83 38.59 -11.01
C GLN A 118 10.86 38.99 -9.53
N LEU A 119 11.99 38.77 -8.86
CA LEU A 119 12.17 39.05 -7.44
C LEU A 119 12.70 40.46 -7.21
N ASN A 120 13.70 40.86 -7.99
CA ASN A 120 14.33 42.16 -7.90
C ASN A 120 14.86 42.60 -9.27
N GLN A 121 15.09 43.91 -9.44
CA GLN A 121 15.69 44.49 -10.62
C GLN A 121 16.94 45.27 -10.22
N VAL A 122 18.09 44.88 -10.77
CA VAL A 122 19.39 45.50 -10.49
C VAL A 122 19.87 46.30 -11.70
N ASN A 123 20.52 47.44 -11.47
CA ASN A 123 21.06 48.27 -12.54
C ASN A 123 22.45 48.77 -12.18
N TYR A 124 23.44 48.41 -13.00
CA TYR A 124 24.84 48.78 -12.82
C TYR A 124 25.21 49.90 -13.78
N SER A 125 25.93 50.92 -13.29
CA SER A 125 26.32 52.09 -14.10
C SER A 125 27.74 51.98 -14.66
N GLU A 126 28.62 51.23 -13.99
CA GLU A 126 30.01 51.11 -14.42
C GLU A 126 30.12 50.16 -15.62
N PRO A 127 30.66 50.64 -16.76
CA PRO A 127 30.83 49.81 -17.95
C PRO A 127 31.84 48.69 -17.68
N GLY A 128 31.53 47.50 -18.19
CA GLY A 128 32.38 46.32 -17.99
C GLY A 128 31.65 45.01 -18.24
N ILE A 129 32.38 43.92 -18.04
CA ILE A 129 31.84 42.55 -18.05
C ILE A 129 31.68 42.10 -16.61
N TYR A 130 30.51 41.59 -16.28
CA TYR A 130 30.16 41.07 -14.98
C TYR A 130 29.94 39.57 -15.07
N ARG A 131 30.32 38.85 -14.01
CA ARG A 131 30.01 37.45 -13.78
C ARG A 131 28.91 37.38 -12.72
N MET A 132 27.78 36.76 -13.06
CA MET A 132 26.73 36.39 -12.12
C MET A 132 26.81 34.88 -11.87
N THR A 133 27.22 34.52 -10.66
CA THR A 133 27.16 33.15 -10.17
C THR A 133 25.80 32.93 -9.55
N ILE A 134 25.02 32.02 -10.14
CA ILE A 134 23.73 31.58 -9.65
C ILE A 134 23.94 30.23 -8.98
N LYS A 135 23.71 30.20 -7.68
CA LYS A 135 23.83 28.98 -6.87
C LYS A 135 22.47 28.63 -6.28
N GLU A 136 21.84 27.59 -6.81
CA GLU A 136 20.62 27.00 -6.26
C GLU A 136 20.98 25.86 -5.31
N THR A 137 20.44 25.87 -4.10
CA THR A 137 20.59 24.80 -3.12
C THR A 137 19.21 24.29 -2.71
N THR A 138 18.95 23.01 -2.96
CA THR A 138 17.68 22.35 -2.59
C THR A 138 17.91 21.29 -1.51
N ASN A 139 17.10 21.30 -0.47
CA ASN A 139 17.18 20.35 0.63
C ASN A 139 16.14 19.23 0.49
N THR A 140 16.61 18.01 0.19
CA THR A 140 15.76 16.81 0.10
C THR A 140 15.40 16.21 1.46
N GLY A 141 15.95 16.74 2.56
CA GLY A 141 15.88 16.16 3.90
C GLY A 141 16.98 15.13 4.18
N VAL A 142 17.53 14.48 3.14
CA VAL A 142 18.65 13.54 3.24
C VAL A 142 19.97 14.19 2.81
N LYS A 143 19.97 14.80 1.61
CA LYS A 143 21.11 15.53 1.03
C LYS A 143 20.71 16.94 0.60
N GLN A 144 21.70 17.83 0.53
CA GLN A 144 21.56 19.12 -0.15
C GLN A 144 22.09 18.97 -1.57
N GLU A 145 21.23 19.22 -2.55
CA GLU A 145 21.62 19.31 -3.96
C GLU A 145 21.98 20.75 -4.27
N VAL A 146 23.14 20.96 -4.89
CA VAL A 146 23.65 22.27 -5.24
C VAL A 146 23.86 22.29 -6.75
N ASP A 147 23.18 23.21 -7.42
CA ASP A 147 23.41 23.53 -8.82
C ASP A 147 24.03 24.92 -8.89
N GLU A 148 25.12 25.05 -9.65
CA GLU A 148 25.89 26.28 -9.75
C GLU A 148 26.15 26.59 -11.22
N SER A 149 25.71 27.75 -11.66
CA SER A 149 25.89 28.21 -13.03
C SER A 149 26.44 29.63 -13.07
N ASN A 150 27.28 29.91 -14.06
CA ASN A 150 27.87 31.22 -14.27
C ASN A 150 27.33 31.83 -15.56
N ILE A 151 26.78 33.03 -15.43
CA ILE A 151 26.32 33.86 -16.55
C ILE A 151 27.22 35.09 -16.63
N TYR A 152 27.75 35.37 -17.82
CA TYR A 152 28.57 36.55 -18.06
C TYR A 152 27.76 37.58 -18.83
N PHE A 153 27.70 38.82 -18.37
CA PHE A 153 26.94 39.86 -19.04
C PHE A 153 27.68 41.19 -19.13
N THR A 154 27.33 41.98 -20.12
CA THR A 154 27.89 43.32 -20.33
C THR A 154 26.96 44.39 -19.78
N VAL A 155 27.55 45.47 -19.28
CA VAL A 155 26.84 46.63 -18.74
C VAL A 155 27.22 47.87 -19.55
N ASN A 156 26.23 48.64 -20.00
CA ASN A 156 26.40 49.87 -20.79
C ASN A 156 27.18 49.72 -22.11
N TRP A 157 27.20 48.52 -22.70
CA TRP A 157 27.77 48.24 -24.02
C TRP A 157 26.74 47.63 -24.97
N ASP A 158 26.76 48.06 -26.22
CA ASP A 158 25.98 47.41 -27.28
C ASP A 158 26.69 46.15 -27.75
N VAL A 159 26.03 45.01 -27.59
CA VAL A 159 26.57 43.70 -27.97
C VAL A 159 26.21 43.42 -29.44
N PRO A 160 27.14 42.94 -30.29
CA PRO A 160 26.81 42.47 -31.64
C PRO A 160 25.73 41.38 -31.62
N LYS A 161 24.96 41.25 -32.72
CA LYS A 161 23.79 40.34 -32.80
C LYS A 161 24.11 38.85 -32.64
N ASP A 162 25.36 38.41 -32.86
CA ASP A 162 25.83 37.03 -32.66
C ASP A 162 26.65 36.96 -31.35
N THR A 163 26.00 36.71 -30.21
CA THR A 163 26.61 36.78 -28.86
C THR A 163 27.22 35.45 -28.38
N SER A 164 26.88 34.34 -29.02
CA SER A 164 27.31 32.99 -28.60
C SER A 164 28.82 32.79 -28.68
N GLU A 165 29.50 33.43 -29.64
CA GLU A 165 30.94 33.29 -29.87
C GLU A 165 31.79 34.01 -28.81
N TYR A 166 31.22 35.00 -28.12
CA TYR A 166 31.92 35.81 -27.11
C TYR A 166 31.71 35.29 -25.68
N GLY A 167 30.74 34.38 -25.48
CA GLY A 167 30.43 33.81 -24.16
C GLY A 167 29.76 34.79 -23.19
N VAL A 168 29.34 35.96 -23.65
CA VAL A 168 28.63 36.99 -22.88
C VAL A 168 27.20 37.17 -23.39
N THR A 169 26.28 37.51 -22.48
CA THR A 169 24.88 37.80 -22.81
C THR A 169 24.50 39.23 -22.42
N ARG A 170 23.35 39.69 -22.90
CA ARG A 170 22.73 40.92 -22.41
C ARG A 170 21.89 40.59 -21.18
N PHE A 171 22.15 41.27 -20.07
CA PHE A 171 21.34 41.14 -18.86
C PHE A 171 20.51 42.41 -18.68
N LEU A 172 19.20 42.26 -18.53
CA LEU A 172 18.26 43.37 -18.38
C LEU A 172 18.07 43.80 -16.92
N GLY A 173 18.85 43.23 -15.99
CA GLY A 173 18.77 43.52 -14.57
C GLY A 173 17.79 42.63 -13.79
N ASP A 174 17.09 41.72 -14.46
CA ASP A 174 15.99 40.96 -13.84
C ASP A 174 16.50 39.71 -13.10
N LEU A 175 16.44 39.74 -11.77
CA LEU A 175 16.65 38.57 -10.92
C LEU A 175 15.32 37.85 -10.75
N SER A 176 15.21 36.62 -11.22
CA SER A 176 13.99 35.82 -11.15
C SER A 176 14.26 34.42 -10.60
N TYR A 177 13.38 33.96 -9.72
CA TYR A 177 13.41 32.59 -9.23
C TYR A 177 12.08 31.92 -9.52
N GLY A 178 12.13 30.65 -9.88
CA GLY A 178 10.96 29.90 -10.26
C GLY A 178 11.07 28.43 -9.94
N THR A 179 9.92 27.79 -9.89
CA THR A 179 9.83 26.37 -9.63
C THR A 179 9.05 25.65 -10.72
N ASN A 180 9.40 24.39 -10.96
CA ASN A 180 8.61 23.53 -11.83
C ASN A 180 7.29 23.20 -11.12
N VAL A 181 6.17 23.48 -11.79
CA VAL A 181 4.82 23.29 -11.25
C VAL A 181 4.03 22.36 -12.16
N LEU A 182 3.41 21.33 -11.57
CA LEU A 182 2.45 20.46 -12.25
C LEU A 182 1.09 21.16 -12.36
N ILE A 183 0.55 21.19 -13.58
CA ILE A 183 -0.79 21.70 -13.88
C ILE A 183 -1.75 20.52 -14.04
N ALA A 184 -2.92 20.59 -13.39
CA ALA A 184 -3.98 19.60 -13.55
C ALA A 184 -5.33 20.24 -13.95
N GLY A 185 -6.01 19.64 -14.92
CA GLY A 185 -7.38 19.99 -15.30
C GLY A 185 -8.41 19.25 -14.44
N ILE A 186 -9.40 19.97 -13.92
CA ILE A 186 -10.49 19.44 -13.09
C ILE A 186 -11.86 19.88 -13.61
N ASP A 187 -12.91 19.11 -13.35
CA ASP A 187 -14.30 19.60 -13.46
C ASP A 187 -14.61 20.42 -12.19
N PRO A 188 -14.74 21.76 -12.26
CA PRO A 188 -14.83 22.59 -11.06
C PRO A 188 -16.03 22.24 -10.16
N LYS A 189 -17.16 21.87 -10.76
CA LYS A 189 -18.36 21.51 -10.01
C LYS A 189 -18.16 20.17 -9.31
N ALA A 190 -17.68 19.17 -10.03
CA ALA A 190 -17.46 17.84 -9.47
C ALA A 190 -16.35 17.84 -8.41
N GLU A 191 -15.28 18.62 -8.59
CA GLU A 191 -14.19 18.73 -7.61
C GLU A 191 -14.65 19.48 -6.34
N ALA A 192 -15.47 20.52 -6.47
CA ALA A 192 -16.09 21.20 -5.34
C ALA A 192 -16.98 20.26 -4.52
N GLU A 193 -17.79 19.41 -5.17
CA GLU A 193 -18.62 18.41 -4.48
C GLU A 193 -17.78 17.31 -3.82
N LEU A 194 -16.62 16.96 -4.39
CA LEU A 194 -15.77 15.87 -3.89
C LEU A 194 -14.91 16.30 -2.69
N VAL A 195 -14.12 17.37 -2.84
CA VAL A 195 -13.09 17.80 -1.87
C VAL A 195 -13.36 19.17 -1.25
N GLY A 196 -14.42 19.87 -1.66
CA GLY A 196 -14.79 21.17 -1.11
C GLY A 196 -13.83 22.31 -1.47
N ILE A 197 -13.15 22.22 -2.62
CA ILE A 197 -12.11 23.19 -3.02
C ILE A 197 -12.64 24.64 -3.15
N ASN A 198 -13.91 24.82 -3.49
CA ASN A 198 -14.58 26.12 -3.51
C ASN A 198 -14.61 26.81 -2.13
N HIS A 199 -14.62 26.05 -1.03
CA HIS A 199 -14.54 26.56 0.34
C HIS A 199 -13.10 26.77 0.82
N ALA A 200 -12.11 26.32 0.05
CA ALA A 200 -10.68 26.44 0.35
C ALA A 200 -10.03 27.68 -0.29
N ILE A 201 -10.79 28.49 -1.03
CA ILE A 201 -10.30 29.71 -1.66
C ILE A 201 -9.99 30.78 -0.60
N VAL A 202 -8.90 31.53 -0.80
CA VAL A 202 -8.39 32.55 0.12
C VAL A 202 -8.12 33.89 -0.61
N ASN A 203 -7.86 34.95 0.16
CA ASN A 203 -7.50 36.29 -0.33
C ASN A 203 -8.55 36.95 -1.24
N ASP A 204 -9.85 36.79 -0.91
CA ASP A 204 -10.99 37.36 -1.67
C ASP A 204 -10.95 37.07 -3.18
N SER A 205 -10.35 35.93 -3.57
CA SER A 205 -10.16 35.55 -4.96
C SER A 205 -11.28 34.66 -5.51
N GLU A 206 -11.36 34.50 -6.83
CA GLU A 206 -12.45 33.79 -7.50
C GLU A 206 -12.15 32.29 -7.71
N TYR A 207 -13.19 31.46 -7.61
CA TYR A 207 -13.12 30.04 -7.98
C TYR A 207 -13.39 29.86 -9.49
N LEU A 208 -12.89 28.75 -10.07
CA LEU A 208 -13.06 28.42 -11.49
C LEU A 208 -14.54 28.17 -11.86
N ASN A 209 -14.98 28.70 -12.99
CA ASN A 209 -16.30 28.44 -13.57
C ASN A 209 -16.19 27.52 -14.79
N GLU A 210 -17.24 26.72 -15.05
CA GLU A 210 -17.31 25.85 -16.25
C GLU A 210 -17.28 26.63 -17.58
N LYS A 211 -17.64 27.91 -17.55
CA LYS A 211 -17.63 28.79 -18.73
C LYS A 211 -16.28 29.42 -19.02
N ASP A 212 -15.30 29.24 -18.13
CA ASP A 212 -13.95 29.76 -18.33
C ASP A 212 -13.25 28.88 -19.37
N SER A 213 -13.28 29.33 -20.63
CA SER A 213 -12.70 28.64 -21.77
C SER A 213 -11.31 29.17 -22.11
N VAL A 214 -10.54 28.36 -22.83
CA VAL A 214 -9.25 28.78 -23.39
C VAL A 214 -9.48 29.89 -24.40
N LYS A 215 -8.59 30.88 -24.41
CA LYS A 215 -8.47 31.83 -25.51
C LYS A 215 -7.14 31.53 -26.22
N ALA A 216 -7.23 30.94 -27.41
CA ALA A 216 -6.05 30.71 -28.23
C ALA A 216 -5.76 31.95 -29.07
N GLU A 217 -4.56 32.50 -28.92
CA GLU A 217 -4.05 33.59 -29.76
C GLU A 217 -2.91 33.06 -30.63
N GLU A 218 -3.01 33.28 -31.94
CA GLU A 218 -1.97 32.89 -32.90
C GLU A 218 -0.91 34.00 -32.95
N VAL A 219 0.33 33.66 -32.61
CA VAL A 219 1.39 34.66 -32.44
C VAL A 219 2.17 34.83 -33.75
N ILE A 220 2.67 33.73 -34.35
CA ILE A 220 3.44 33.68 -35.63
C ILE A 220 3.34 32.25 -36.22
N ASP A 221 3.20 32.12 -37.56
CA ASP A 221 3.26 30.88 -38.38
C ASP A 221 3.05 29.55 -37.61
N GLY A 222 1.78 29.23 -37.29
CA GLY A 222 1.40 27.93 -36.72
C GLY A 222 1.63 27.75 -35.20
N ILE A 223 2.31 28.67 -34.51
CA ILE A 223 2.50 28.62 -33.05
C ILE A 223 1.34 29.32 -32.34
N LYS A 224 0.52 28.52 -31.65
CA LYS A 224 -0.64 28.97 -30.87
C LYS A 224 -0.26 29.13 -29.39
N THR A 225 -0.62 30.28 -28.80
CA THR A 225 -0.53 30.50 -27.35
C THR A 225 -1.90 30.32 -26.74
N ASN A 226 -2.03 29.38 -25.80
CA ASN A 226 -3.30 29.07 -25.14
C ASN A 226 -3.37 29.81 -23.80
N LYS A 227 -4.25 30.80 -23.71
CA LYS A 227 -4.53 31.48 -22.44
C LYS A 227 -5.55 30.67 -21.64
N ILE A 228 -5.14 30.14 -20.49
CA ILE A 228 -5.96 29.25 -19.64
C ILE A 228 -6.29 29.88 -18.28
N PRO A 229 -7.50 29.69 -17.74
CA PRO A 229 -7.86 30.09 -16.39
C PRO A 229 -7.20 29.15 -15.36
N VAL A 230 -6.56 29.70 -14.33
CA VAL A 230 -5.83 28.90 -13.33
C VAL A 230 -6.09 29.40 -11.91
N ILE A 231 -6.24 28.47 -10.97
CA ILE A 231 -6.10 28.74 -9.54
C ILE A 231 -4.80 28.10 -9.03
N ILE A 232 -4.13 28.75 -8.09
CA ILE A 232 -2.84 28.31 -7.53
C ILE A 232 -2.94 27.99 -6.04
N SER A 233 -2.17 27.00 -5.57
CA SER A 233 -2.00 26.70 -4.15
C SER A 233 -1.26 27.83 -3.44
N ASN A 234 -1.63 28.17 -2.21
CA ASN A 234 -0.86 29.08 -1.35
C ASN A 234 0.38 28.42 -0.69
N GLN A 235 0.57 27.11 -0.86
CA GLN A 235 1.69 26.34 -0.28
C GLN A 235 2.74 25.98 -1.33
N GLU A 236 4.01 26.06 -0.94
CA GLU A 236 5.17 25.52 -1.67
C GLU A 236 5.82 24.43 -0.82
N TYR A 237 6.14 23.29 -1.44
CA TYR A 237 6.65 22.09 -0.77
C TYR A 237 8.15 21.88 -0.96
N VAL A 238 8.79 22.61 -1.88
CA VAL A 238 10.24 22.59 -2.08
C VAL A 238 10.93 23.53 -1.09
N ASP A 239 11.97 23.00 -0.44
CA ASP A 239 12.87 23.75 0.44
C ASP A 239 14.14 24.12 -0.33
N GLY A 240 14.03 25.18 -1.15
CA GLY A 240 15.10 25.66 -2.02
C GLY A 240 15.52 27.08 -1.70
N LYS A 241 16.80 27.37 -1.95
CA LYS A 241 17.42 28.70 -1.83
C LYS A 241 18.22 29.00 -3.08
N ILE A 242 18.11 30.22 -3.58
CA ILE A 242 18.92 30.71 -4.69
C ILE A 242 19.75 31.90 -4.21
N ASN A 243 21.05 31.84 -4.49
CA ASN A 243 22.00 32.89 -4.19
C ASN A 243 22.56 33.41 -5.52
N TYR A 244 22.45 34.71 -5.74
CA TYR A 244 23.07 35.43 -6.85
C TYR A 244 24.26 36.19 -6.31
N THR A 245 25.46 35.87 -6.78
CA THR A 245 26.68 36.64 -6.52
C THR A 245 27.09 37.33 -7.81
N ILE A 246 27.23 38.65 -7.78
CA ILE A 246 27.58 39.47 -8.95
C ILE A 246 28.96 40.05 -8.74
N GLU A 247 29.87 39.75 -9.66
CA GLU A 247 31.27 40.17 -9.63
C GLU A 247 31.62 40.94 -10.90
N LYS A 248 32.37 42.04 -10.77
CA LYS A 248 32.93 42.76 -11.92
C LYS A 248 34.27 42.13 -12.29
N LEU A 249 34.43 41.72 -13.54
CA LEU A 249 35.67 41.10 -14.01
C LEU A 249 36.78 42.14 -14.20
N GLU A 250 37.97 41.84 -13.69
CA GLU A 250 39.16 42.68 -13.82
C GLU A 250 39.79 42.53 -15.21
N LEU A 251 39.24 43.27 -16.18
CA LEU A 251 39.74 43.31 -17.55
C LEU A 251 40.35 44.68 -17.86
N GLN A 252 41.47 44.70 -18.58
CA GLN A 252 42.06 45.94 -19.07
C GLN A 252 41.27 46.43 -20.29
N PHE A 253 40.43 47.44 -20.08
CA PHE A 253 39.63 48.06 -21.14
C PHE A 253 40.47 49.12 -21.87
N GLY A 254 40.58 49.03 -23.20
CA GLY A 254 41.01 50.15 -24.04
C GLY A 254 39.81 51.04 -24.43
N ASP A 255 40.06 52.11 -25.20
CA ASP A 255 39.01 53.07 -25.59
C ASP A 255 37.90 52.49 -26.50
N ASP A 256 38.10 51.29 -27.08
CA ASP A 256 37.11 50.61 -27.94
C ASP A 256 36.63 49.26 -27.34
N PRO A 257 35.35 49.15 -26.92
CA PRO A 257 34.74 47.93 -26.39
C PRO A 257 34.74 46.73 -27.37
N THR A 258 34.71 47.00 -28.68
CA THR A 258 34.64 45.97 -29.73
C THR A 258 35.94 45.16 -29.78
N SER A 259 37.07 45.84 -29.62
CA SER A 259 38.41 45.23 -29.58
C SER A 259 38.60 44.28 -28.38
N VAL A 260 37.90 44.52 -27.27
CA VAL A 260 37.97 43.68 -26.06
C VAL A 260 37.19 42.39 -26.27
N MET A 261 36.03 42.47 -26.94
CA MET A 261 35.22 41.30 -27.27
C MET A 261 35.93 40.38 -28.27
N GLU A 262 36.57 40.93 -29.31
CA GLU A 262 37.38 40.13 -30.25
C GLU A 262 38.53 39.40 -29.54
N LYS A 263 39.23 40.07 -28.62
CA LYS A 263 40.27 39.43 -27.78
C LYS A 263 39.72 38.32 -26.88
N ILE A 264 38.51 38.47 -26.35
CA ILE A 264 37.85 37.44 -25.54
C ILE A 264 37.53 36.22 -26.42
N LYS A 265 37.00 36.44 -27.62
CA LYS A 265 36.72 35.38 -28.60
C LYS A 265 38.00 34.63 -28.99
N GLU A 266 39.08 35.33 -29.33
CA GLU A 266 40.38 34.73 -29.67
C GLU A 266 40.97 33.89 -28.53
N LYS A 267 40.71 34.27 -27.27
CA LYS A 267 41.18 33.55 -26.08
C LYS A 267 40.26 32.41 -25.62
N GLY A 268 39.20 32.09 -26.36
CA GLY A 268 38.29 30.99 -26.05
C GLY A 268 36.98 31.39 -25.36
N GLY A 269 36.57 32.66 -25.46
CA GLY A 269 35.25 33.15 -25.08
C GLY A 269 34.92 32.91 -23.61
N LYS A 270 33.86 32.14 -23.35
CA LYS A 270 33.40 31.77 -22.00
C LYS A 270 34.50 31.13 -21.14
N SER A 271 35.32 30.24 -21.71
CA SER A 271 36.39 29.55 -20.98
C SER A 271 37.51 30.49 -20.52
N TYR A 272 37.71 31.61 -21.22
CA TYR A 272 38.62 32.67 -20.78
C TYR A 272 38.01 33.45 -19.60
N LEU A 273 36.73 33.85 -19.71
CA LEU A 273 36.03 34.62 -18.69
C LEU A 273 35.91 33.87 -17.35
N GLU A 274 35.80 32.54 -17.38
CA GLU A 274 35.81 31.69 -16.18
C GLU A 274 37.11 31.81 -15.36
N LYS A 275 38.24 32.10 -16.01
CA LYS A 275 39.57 32.17 -15.37
C LYS A 275 39.94 33.57 -14.89
N VAL A 276 39.18 34.59 -15.29
CA VAL A 276 39.45 35.99 -14.92
C VAL A 276 38.98 36.24 -13.49
N ALA A 277 39.81 36.94 -12.71
CA ALA A 277 39.46 37.35 -11.36
C ALA A 277 38.34 38.41 -11.40
N GLY A 278 37.41 38.32 -10.45
CA GLY A 278 36.33 39.28 -10.29
C GLY A 278 36.34 39.89 -8.90
N THR A 279 35.90 41.15 -8.81
CA THR A 279 35.62 41.81 -7.53
C THR A 279 34.12 41.72 -7.25
N GLU A 280 33.72 41.18 -6.10
CA GLU A 280 32.30 41.11 -5.69
C GLU A 280 31.69 42.51 -5.57
N VAL A 281 30.55 42.71 -6.24
CA VAL A 281 29.81 43.97 -6.28
C VAL A 281 28.53 43.87 -5.45
N ASP A 282 27.77 42.78 -5.60
CA ASP A 282 26.51 42.55 -4.90
C ASP A 282 26.25 41.06 -4.66
N GLN A 283 25.44 40.78 -3.64
CA GLN A 283 24.91 39.44 -3.37
C GLN A 283 23.42 39.49 -2.98
N PHE A 284 22.61 38.60 -3.57
CA PHE A 284 21.19 38.48 -3.26
C PHE A 284 20.82 37.04 -2.95
N ASN A 285 20.05 36.82 -1.89
CA ASN A 285 19.61 35.49 -1.47
C ASN A 285 18.09 35.46 -1.35
N TYR A 286 17.45 34.47 -1.97
CA TYR A 286 16.01 34.28 -1.93
C TYR A 286 15.65 32.82 -1.71
N THR A 287 14.47 32.58 -1.13
CA THR A 287 13.92 31.24 -0.93
C THR A 287 12.78 30.94 -1.91
N THR A 288 12.52 29.66 -2.17
CA THR A 288 11.35 29.22 -2.97
C THR A 288 10.04 29.73 -2.38
N LYS A 289 9.95 29.73 -1.04
CA LYS A 289 8.78 30.22 -0.30
C LYS A 289 8.53 31.71 -0.51
N GLU A 290 9.58 32.54 -0.48
CA GLU A 290 9.46 33.99 -0.74
C GLU A 290 9.04 34.27 -2.18
N ALA A 291 9.62 33.54 -3.15
CA ALA A 291 9.23 33.63 -4.56
C ALA A 291 7.75 33.25 -4.76
N HIS A 292 7.30 32.15 -4.17
CA HIS A 292 5.91 31.71 -4.23
C HIS A 292 4.94 32.70 -3.57
N GLN A 293 5.30 33.23 -2.41
CA GLN A 293 4.50 34.27 -1.73
C GLN A 293 4.37 35.55 -2.57
N LYS A 294 5.43 35.91 -3.31
CA LYS A 294 5.37 37.05 -4.24
C LYS A 294 4.36 36.80 -5.37
N VAL A 295 4.34 35.59 -5.95
CA VAL A 295 3.33 35.20 -6.95
C VAL A 295 1.91 35.29 -6.37
N VAL A 296 1.69 34.69 -5.19
CA VAL A 296 0.38 34.74 -4.51
C VAL A 296 -0.07 36.18 -4.22
N LYS A 297 0.86 37.05 -3.84
CA LYS A 297 0.58 38.48 -3.62
C LYS A 297 0.22 39.20 -4.92
N GLN A 298 0.99 39.00 -6.00
CA GLN A 298 0.69 39.57 -7.32
C GLN A 298 -0.71 39.19 -7.81
N ILE A 299 -1.13 37.94 -7.58
CA ILE A 299 -2.48 37.46 -7.91
C ILE A 299 -3.54 38.19 -7.05
N SER A 300 -3.27 38.37 -5.76
CA SER A 300 -4.19 39.09 -4.85
C SER A 300 -4.33 40.57 -5.25
N ASP A 301 -3.27 41.17 -5.80
CA ASP A 301 -3.25 42.54 -6.31
C ASP A 301 -3.84 42.66 -7.75
N ASN A 302 -4.42 41.58 -8.31
CA ASN A 302 -4.94 41.48 -9.68
C ASN A 302 -3.90 41.78 -10.78
N ILE A 303 -2.62 41.49 -10.51
CA ILE A 303 -1.53 41.64 -11.47
C ILE A 303 -1.31 40.31 -12.19
N ASN A 304 -1.91 40.15 -13.37
CA ASN A 304 -1.67 38.98 -14.22
C ASN A 304 -0.44 39.18 -15.10
N SER A 305 0.48 38.22 -15.07
CA SER A 305 1.60 38.19 -16.01
C SER A 305 1.07 37.97 -17.44
N LYS A 306 1.68 38.68 -18.40
CA LYS A 306 1.44 38.47 -19.83
C LYS A 306 2.40 37.45 -20.44
N ASP A 307 3.28 36.88 -19.63
CA ASP A 307 4.29 35.95 -20.09
C ASP A 307 3.69 34.59 -20.40
N SER A 308 4.06 34.05 -21.55
CA SER A 308 3.74 32.69 -21.96
C SER A 308 4.91 31.77 -21.63
N SER A 309 4.63 30.58 -21.11
CA SER A 309 5.64 29.56 -20.82
C SER A 309 5.36 28.28 -21.61
N TRP A 310 6.41 27.52 -21.91
CA TRP A 310 6.28 26.21 -22.55
C TRP A 310 6.08 25.13 -21.49
N MET A 311 5.27 24.13 -21.81
CA MET A 311 5.06 22.94 -20.99
C MET A 311 5.66 21.73 -21.72
N PRO A 312 6.98 21.51 -21.64
CA PRO A 312 7.67 20.47 -22.39
C PRO A 312 7.38 19.06 -21.87
N TYR A 313 7.14 18.92 -20.56
CA TYR A 313 7.22 17.66 -19.84
C TYR A 313 5.86 17.10 -19.43
N LYS A 314 5.62 15.82 -19.74
CA LYS A 314 4.46 15.05 -19.28
C LYS A 314 4.74 14.40 -17.92
N PRO A 315 3.70 14.17 -17.10
CA PRO A 315 3.84 13.41 -15.86
C PRO A 315 4.09 11.93 -16.15
N SER A 316 4.87 11.28 -15.28
CA SER A 316 5.19 9.86 -15.35
C SER A 316 5.25 9.22 -13.96
N SER A 317 4.95 7.92 -13.91
CA SER A 317 5.04 7.09 -12.70
C SER A 317 6.47 6.62 -12.45
N VAL A 318 6.73 6.18 -11.21
CA VAL A 318 7.98 5.50 -10.85
C VAL A 318 7.80 4.02 -11.16
N ASN A 319 8.82 3.40 -11.77
CA ASN A 319 8.83 1.96 -11.99
C ASN A 319 9.47 1.26 -10.79
N TYR A 320 8.82 0.20 -10.32
CA TYR A 320 9.24 -0.56 -9.14
C TYR A 320 9.53 -2.02 -9.52
N ARG A 321 10.39 -2.66 -8.74
CA ARG A 321 10.65 -4.10 -8.78
C ARG A 321 10.64 -4.67 -7.37
N GLU A 322 10.08 -5.87 -7.21
CA GLU A 322 10.09 -6.56 -5.91
C GLU A 322 11.52 -6.92 -5.47
N VAL A 323 11.84 -6.65 -4.20
CA VAL A 323 13.11 -7.05 -3.57
C VAL A 323 12.86 -7.56 -2.15
N THR A 324 13.82 -8.28 -1.59
CA THR A 324 13.73 -8.79 -0.23
C THR A 324 14.06 -7.68 0.77
N SER A 325 13.21 -7.50 1.78
CA SER A 325 13.45 -6.53 2.84
C SER A 325 14.65 -6.92 3.71
N PRO A 326 15.56 -5.98 4.07
CA PRO A 326 16.64 -6.24 5.01
C PRO A 326 16.13 -6.60 6.42
N TYR A 327 14.92 -6.13 6.76
CA TYR A 327 14.25 -6.37 8.04
C TYR A 327 12.81 -6.80 7.80
N VAL A 328 12.64 -8.04 7.30
CA VAL A 328 11.32 -8.65 7.02
C VAL A 328 10.40 -8.62 8.25
N GLU A 329 10.96 -8.73 9.46
CA GLU A 329 10.22 -8.64 10.73
C GLU A 329 9.61 -7.26 11.04
N ARG A 330 9.95 -6.21 10.28
CA ARG A 330 9.33 -4.88 10.44
C ARG A 330 8.63 -4.44 9.16
N TRP A 331 9.27 -4.68 8.03
CA TRP A 331 8.76 -4.33 6.71
C TRP A 331 8.74 -5.57 5.84
N PRO A 332 7.60 -6.28 5.75
CA PRO A 332 7.51 -7.48 4.91
C PRO A 332 7.53 -7.13 3.41
N PHE A 333 7.09 -5.94 3.02
CA PHE A 333 7.08 -5.48 1.64
C PHE A 333 8.23 -4.52 1.38
N ALA A 334 9.03 -4.82 0.37
CA ALA A 334 10.17 -4.04 -0.07
C ALA A 334 10.26 -4.01 -1.60
N TYR A 335 10.49 -2.82 -2.14
CA TYR A 335 10.58 -2.58 -3.57
C TYR A 335 11.83 -1.76 -3.89
N GLU A 336 12.38 -1.94 -5.08
CA GLU A 336 13.47 -1.13 -5.59
C GLU A 336 12.95 -0.26 -6.74
N VAL A 337 13.36 1.01 -6.75
CA VAL A 337 13.07 1.93 -7.86
C VAL A 337 13.97 1.59 -9.05
N GLU A 338 13.39 1.50 -10.25
CA GLU A 338 14.16 1.37 -11.48
C GLU A 338 14.47 2.75 -12.07
N PRO A 339 15.74 3.22 -12.04
CA PRO A 339 16.11 4.50 -12.62
C PRO A 339 15.96 4.47 -14.14
N TYR A 340 15.56 5.60 -14.70
CA TYR A 340 15.54 5.86 -16.12
C TYR A 340 16.87 6.48 -16.56
N ILE A 341 17.52 5.86 -17.53
CA ILE A 341 18.75 6.39 -18.16
C ILE A 341 18.33 7.34 -19.27
N VAL A 342 18.84 8.57 -19.22
CA VAL A 342 18.60 9.55 -20.27
C VAL A 342 19.55 9.24 -21.44
N PRO A 343 19.07 9.15 -22.69
CA PRO A 343 19.92 8.93 -23.85
C PRO A 343 21.04 9.97 -23.95
N GLU A 344 22.25 9.57 -24.37
CA GLU A 344 23.44 10.46 -24.43
C GLU A 344 23.27 11.61 -25.44
N ASP A 345 22.42 11.43 -26.45
CA ASP A 345 22.06 12.44 -27.46
C ASP A 345 20.99 13.44 -26.97
N SER A 346 20.45 13.24 -25.76
CA SER A 346 19.46 14.13 -25.15
C SER A 346 20.07 15.47 -24.74
N LEU A 347 19.34 16.57 -25.00
CA LEU A 347 19.72 17.91 -24.57
C LEU A 347 19.44 18.20 -23.09
N LEU A 348 18.98 17.20 -22.33
CA LEU A 348 18.65 17.36 -20.91
C LEU A 348 19.92 17.42 -20.07
N ALA A 349 19.93 18.30 -19.07
CA ALA A 349 21.08 18.48 -18.16
C ALA A 349 21.24 17.34 -17.12
N VAL A 350 20.54 16.22 -17.29
CA VAL A 350 20.55 15.08 -16.37
C VAL A 350 20.81 13.79 -17.13
N ASN A 351 21.74 12.98 -16.64
CA ASN A 351 22.07 11.68 -17.24
C ASN A 351 21.11 10.57 -16.77
N TYR A 352 20.42 10.80 -15.65
CA TYR A 352 19.54 9.83 -15.04
C TYR A 352 18.36 10.50 -14.33
N ALA A 353 17.26 9.76 -14.22
CA ALA A 353 16.05 10.16 -13.51
C ALA A 353 15.46 8.98 -12.74
N TYR A 354 14.62 9.24 -11.72
CA TYR A 354 13.87 8.18 -11.03
C TYR A 354 12.52 7.88 -11.68
N ARG A 355 12.18 8.62 -12.72
CA ARG A 355 10.96 8.49 -13.50
C ARG A 355 11.29 8.59 -14.98
N PRO A 356 10.58 7.88 -15.87
CA PRO A 356 10.72 8.05 -17.30
C PRO A 356 10.45 9.49 -17.72
N ILE A 357 11.35 10.08 -18.50
CA ILE A 357 11.18 11.44 -19.02
C ILE A 357 10.37 11.34 -20.31
N SER A 358 9.15 11.90 -20.30
CA SER A 358 8.31 11.99 -21.50
C SER A 358 8.06 13.45 -21.84
N MET A 359 8.29 13.82 -23.10
CA MET A 359 8.02 15.15 -23.64
C MET A 359 6.79 15.13 -24.57
N PHE A 360 6.23 16.31 -24.86
CA PHE A 360 5.15 16.44 -25.85
C PHE A 360 5.62 16.17 -27.30
N GLY A 361 6.91 16.39 -27.57
CA GLY A 361 7.59 16.04 -28.81
C GLY A 361 9.06 16.48 -28.75
N ASP A 362 9.82 16.18 -29.78
CA ASP A 362 11.28 16.42 -29.81
C ASP A 362 11.64 17.89 -30.08
N GLU A 363 10.76 18.61 -30.77
CA GLU A 363 10.93 20.04 -31.08
C GLU A 363 10.12 20.93 -30.15
N SER A 364 10.68 22.09 -29.77
CA SER A 364 9.97 23.09 -28.94
C SER A 364 8.67 23.62 -29.58
N SER A 365 8.58 23.59 -30.91
CA SER A 365 7.38 23.92 -31.69
C SER A 365 6.18 23.02 -31.38
N SER A 366 6.44 21.77 -30.94
CA SER A 366 5.42 20.77 -30.61
C SER A 366 4.91 20.88 -29.16
N TRP A 367 5.61 21.64 -28.31
CA TRP A 367 5.25 21.77 -26.91
C TRP A 367 4.07 22.73 -26.75
N PRO A 368 3.11 22.45 -25.85
CA PRO A 368 2.06 23.41 -25.54
C PRO A 368 2.64 24.71 -24.98
N ARG A 369 2.30 25.83 -25.61
CA ARG A 369 2.58 27.18 -25.10
C ARG A 369 1.37 27.71 -24.34
N ILE A 370 1.57 27.99 -23.05
CA ILE A 370 0.50 28.34 -22.13
C ILE A 370 0.74 29.75 -21.58
N GLN A 371 -0.33 30.54 -21.53
CA GLN A 371 -0.38 31.80 -20.80
C GLN A 371 -1.37 31.67 -19.65
N LEU A 372 -0.94 32.00 -18.43
CA LEU A 372 -1.76 31.83 -17.23
C LEU A 372 -2.67 33.04 -17.02
N ASP A 373 -3.96 32.79 -16.83
CA ASP A 373 -4.94 33.76 -16.34
C ASP A 373 -5.34 33.39 -14.91
N PHE A 374 -4.63 33.93 -13.92
CA PHE A 374 -4.92 33.61 -12.52
C PHE A 374 -6.30 34.14 -12.13
N LYS A 375 -7.15 33.24 -11.60
CA LYS A 375 -8.48 33.54 -11.07
C LYS A 375 -8.48 33.63 -9.54
N GLY A 376 -7.65 32.81 -8.90
CA GLY A 376 -7.54 32.84 -7.45
C GLY A 376 -6.55 31.89 -6.84
N VAL A 377 -6.56 31.87 -5.52
CA VAL A 377 -5.62 31.15 -4.67
C VAL A 377 -6.40 30.24 -3.74
N PHE A 378 -6.03 28.97 -3.66
CA PHE A 378 -6.64 28.00 -2.75
C PHE A 378 -5.63 27.50 -1.71
N ASP A 379 -6.12 27.09 -0.54
CA ASP A 379 -5.33 26.49 0.51
C ASP A 379 -5.61 24.99 0.62
N PRO A 380 -4.67 24.10 0.22
CA PRO A 380 -4.83 22.65 0.35
C PRO A 380 -5.17 22.21 1.78
N SER A 381 -4.71 22.93 2.81
CA SER A 381 -4.99 22.58 4.21
C SER A 381 -6.44 22.81 4.63
N LYS A 382 -7.27 23.47 3.83
CA LYS A 382 -8.71 23.68 4.08
C LYS A 382 -9.62 22.71 3.32
N LEU A 383 -9.05 21.82 2.50
CA LEU A 383 -9.81 20.80 1.77
C LEU A 383 -10.51 19.83 2.74
N ASN A 384 -11.68 19.35 2.33
CA ASN A 384 -12.49 18.37 3.07
C ASN A 384 -12.03 16.94 2.78
N VAL A 385 -10.77 16.68 3.11
CA VAL A 385 -10.09 15.38 2.95
C VAL A 385 -9.53 14.94 4.29
N SER A 386 -9.34 13.64 4.48
CA SER A 386 -8.79 13.15 5.75
C SER A 386 -7.33 13.57 5.93
N LYS A 387 -6.99 14.07 7.12
CA LYS A 387 -5.64 14.56 7.49
C LYS A 387 -4.99 13.76 8.62
N ASP A 388 -5.70 12.77 9.14
CA ASP A 388 -5.17 11.90 10.20
C ASP A 388 -4.20 10.90 9.57
N PRO A 389 -2.93 10.80 10.01
CA PRO A 389 -1.94 9.87 9.46
C PRO A 389 -2.36 8.40 9.37
N LEU A 390 -3.31 7.96 10.22
CA LEU A 390 -3.82 6.58 10.22
C LEU A 390 -4.93 6.33 9.19
N THR A 391 -5.48 7.39 8.62
CA THR A 391 -6.70 7.38 7.78
C THR A 391 -6.54 8.19 6.49
N GLU A 392 -5.51 9.03 6.43
CA GLU A 392 -5.03 9.75 5.26
C GLU A 392 -4.55 8.72 4.25
N LEU A 393 -5.34 8.55 3.20
CA LEU A 393 -4.92 7.77 2.05
C LEU A 393 -3.88 8.60 1.30
N PRO A 394 -2.65 8.10 1.09
CA PRO A 394 -1.62 8.78 0.30
C PRO A 394 -1.94 8.78 -1.21
N MET A 395 -3.23 8.79 -1.54
CA MET A 395 -3.81 8.94 -2.88
C MET A 395 -4.34 10.37 -3.09
N GLU A 396 -4.42 11.18 -2.03
CA GLU A 396 -4.86 12.57 -2.12
C GLU A 396 -3.89 13.36 -2.98
N THR A 397 -4.35 13.76 -4.16
CA THR A 397 -3.53 14.37 -5.19
C THR A 397 -2.92 15.70 -4.74
N TYR A 398 -3.53 16.39 -3.78
CA TYR A 398 -3.15 17.74 -3.37
C TYR A 398 -2.02 17.83 -2.33
N PHE A 399 -1.48 16.70 -1.87
CA PHE A 399 -0.37 16.67 -0.91
C PHE A 399 0.80 15.84 -1.46
N PRO A 400 2.06 16.22 -1.14
CA PRO A 400 3.20 15.41 -1.53
C PRO A 400 3.21 14.08 -0.77
N SER A 401 3.71 13.02 -1.42
CA SER A 401 3.87 11.73 -0.77
C SER A 401 4.85 11.82 0.41
N LYS A 402 4.50 11.15 1.52
CA LYS A 402 5.36 11.06 2.70
C LYS A 402 6.38 9.96 2.50
N ALA A 403 7.65 10.25 2.73
CA ALA A 403 8.71 9.26 2.81
C ALA A 403 9.65 9.59 3.96
N GLN A 404 10.11 8.56 4.68
CA GLN A 404 11.08 8.68 5.76
C GLN A 404 12.34 7.90 5.42
N TRP A 405 13.50 8.54 5.52
CA TRP A 405 14.76 7.86 5.36
C TRP A 405 15.10 7.08 6.64
N VAL A 406 15.17 5.75 6.52
CA VAL A 406 15.22 4.82 7.66
C VAL A 406 16.50 3.99 7.72
N LEU A 407 17.09 3.63 6.58
CA LEU A 407 18.38 2.93 6.53
C LEU A 407 19.31 3.63 5.53
N ASP A 408 20.58 3.75 5.89
CA ASP A 408 21.61 4.18 4.94
C ASP A 408 21.92 3.09 3.89
N ASP A 409 22.76 3.43 2.93
CA ASP A 409 23.24 2.54 1.86
C ASP A 409 23.95 1.27 2.40
N ASN A 410 24.52 1.33 3.60
CA ASN A 410 25.16 0.19 4.25
C ASN A 410 24.18 -0.65 5.10
N GLY A 411 22.88 -0.37 5.02
CA GLY A 411 21.84 -1.05 5.80
C GLY A 411 21.82 -0.67 7.29
N LYS A 412 22.50 0.39 7.70
CA LYS A 412 22.49 0.87 9.09
C LYS A 412 21.29 1.77 9.35
N PRO A 413 20.63 1.63 10.51
CA PRO A 413 19.45 2.43 10.84
C PRO A 413 19.78 3.91 11.09
N ILE A 414 18.98 4.78 10.51
CA ILE A 414 18.98 6.23 10.73
C ILE A 414 18.06 6.54 11.91
N ASN A 415 18.63 7.05 13.00
CA ASN A 415 17.87 7.40 14.21
C ASN A 415 18.17 8.84 14.67
N PRO A 416 17.18 9.75 14.72
CA PRO A 416 15.79 9.56 14.30
C PRO A 416 15.65 9.50 12.77
N PRO A 417 14.65 8.78 12.22
CA PRO A 417 14.32 8.83 10.80
C PRO A 417 14.10 10.26 10.31
N LYS A 418 14.64 10.60 9.14
CA LYS A 418 14.51 11.94 8.55
C LYS A 418 13.41 11.96 7.50
N LYS A 419 12.53 12.96 7.54
CA LYS A 419 11.48 13.15 6.52
C LYS A 419 12.09 13.67 5.22
N MET A 420 11.79 12.99 4.12
CA MET A 420 12.19 13.43 2.78
C MET A 420 11.26 14.53 2.25
N LYS A 421 11.80 15.38 1.37
CA LYS A 421 11.10 16.49 0.71
C LYS A 421 11.23 16.38 -0.82
N PRO A 422 10.25 16.90 -1.59
CA PRO A 422 10.32 16.93 -3.05
C PRO A 422 11.39 17.90 -3.54
N LEU A 423 11.89 17.64 -4.75
CA LEU A 423 12.88 18.47 -5.45
C LEU A 423 12.23 19.48 -6.40
N ASN A 424 13.00 20.45 -6.87
CA ASN A 424 12.59 21.39 -7.92
C ASN A 424 12.72 20.80 -9.35
N ASN A 425 12.50 19.48 -9.51
CA ASN A 425 12.65 18.75 -10.76
C ASN A 425 11.43 17.83 -10.97
N PRO A 426 10.79 17.83 -12.16
CA PRO A 426 9.67 16.95 -12.49
C PRO A 426 9.98 15.43 -12.43
N TYR A 427 11.25 15.04 -12.46
CA TYR A 427 11.69 13.64 -12.55
C TYR A 427 12.37 13.09 -11.30
N GLY A 428 12.25 13.80 -10.18
CA GLY A 428 12.69 13.31 -8.88
C GLY A 428 11.86 12.13 -8.37
N PHE A 429 12.39 11.42 -7.37
CA PHE A 429 11.67 10.32 -6.72
C PHE A 429 10.36 10.79 -6.08
N LEU A 430 10.43 11.84 -5.25
CA LEU A 430 9.26 12.53 -4.70
C LEU A 430 8.88 13.72 -5.60
N THR A 431 7.65 13.73 -6.10
CA THR A 431 7.09 14.82 -6.90
C THR A 431 6.24 15.76 -6.06
N LYS A 432 6.08 16.99 -6.55
CA LYS A 432 5.12 17.94 -6.00
C LYS A 432 3.70 17.53 -6.41
N PRO A 433 2.69 17.81 -5.56
CA PRO A 433 1.31 17.76 -6.01
C PRO A 433 1.06 18.84 -7.10
N PRO A 434 -0.03 18.75 -7.89
CA PRO A 434 -0.45 19.83 -8.77
C PRO A 434 -0.73 21.09 -7.96
N LEU A 435 0.15 22.07 -8.07
CA LEU A 435 0.00 23.37 -7.40
C LEU A 435 -0.86 24.34 -8.20
N MET A 436 -1.13 24.03 -9.48
CA MET A 436 -1.99 24.80 -10.36
C MET A 436 -3.13 23.93 -10.88
N LEU A 437 -4.35 24.44 -10.81
CA LEU A 437 -5.54 23.76 -11.31
C LEU A 437 -6.24 24.62 -12.38
N THR A 438 -6.66 23.97 -13.45
CA THR A 438 -7.43 24.59 -14.55
C THR A 438 -8.69 23.79 -14.84
N THR A 439 -9.51 24.24 -15.78
CA THR A 439 -10.74 23.55 -16.17
C THR A 439 -10.43 22.32 -17.04
N LEU A 440 -11.23 21.26 -16.90
CA LEU A 440 -11.10 20.03 -17.69
C LEU A 440 -11.20 20.30 -19.20
N GLN A 441 -12.04 21.27 -19.58
CA GLN A 441 -12.13 21.71 -20.98
C GLN A 441 -10.81 22.29 -21.47
N SER A 442 -10.13 23.12 -20.66
CA SER A 442 -8.82 23.67 -21.01
C SER A 442 -7.77 22.58 -21.18
N ALA A 443 -7.78 21.57 -20.31
CA ALA A 443 -6.92 20.41 -20.45
C ALA A 443 -7.22 19.60 -21.72
N ALA A 444 -8.51 19.43 -22.08
CA ALA A 444 -8.91 18.73 -23.30
C ALA A 444 -8.45 19.43 -24.59
N GLU A 445 -8.54 20.76 -24.64
CA GLU A 445 -8.10 21.53 -25.80
C GLU A 445 -6.58 21.48 -26.00
N ILE A 446 -5.81 21.32 -24.92
CA ILE A 446 -4.34 21.23 -24.97
C ILE A 446 -3.83 19.80 -25.20
N LEU A 447 -4.39 18.81 -24.50
CA LEU A 447 -3.93 17.41 -24.53
C LEU A 447 -4.56 16.59 -25.67
N GLY A 448 -5.69 17.03 -26.24
CA GLY A 448 -6.37 16.34 -27.34
C GLY A 448 -7.44 15.35 -26.88
N ASN A 449 -7.50 14.17 -27.53
CA ASN A 449 -8.66 13.27 -27.46
C ASN A 449 -8.82 12.50 -26.13
N GLU A 450 -7.73 12.24 -25.41
CA GLU A 450 -7.71 11.44 -24.18
C GLU A 450 -7.09 12.21 -23.00
N PRO A 451 -7.69 13.35 -22.59
CA PRO A 451 -7.06 14.26 -21.64
C PRO A 451 -7.13 13.80 -20.18
N ILE A 452 -8.05 12.90 -19.83
CA ILE A 452 -8.30 12.54 -18.42
C ILE A 452 -7.31 11.45 -18.01
N SER A 453 -6.60 11.68 -16.90
CA SER A 453 -5.67 10.72 -16.31
C SER A 453 -6.36 9.74 -15.36
N ALA A 454 -7.35 10.20 -14.60
CA ALA A 454 -8.13 9.36 -13.69
C ALA A 454 -9.51 9.97 -13.40
N ILE A 455 -10.48 9.15 -13.02
CA ILE A 455 -11.81 9.60 -12.56
C ILE A 455 -12.06 9.07 -11.15
N ARG A 456 -12.24 9.99 -10.20
CA ARG A 456 -12.57 9.68 -8.80
C ARG A 456 -14.10 9.69 -8.64
N LEU A 457 -14.64 8.57 -8.15
CA LEU A 457 -16.08 8.32 -8.09
C LEU A 457 -16.59 8.16 -6.66
N LYS A 458 -17.70 8.83 -6.35
CA LYS A 458 -18.50 8.61 -5.14
C LYS A 458 -19.79 7.90 -5.52
N ILE A 459 -20.09 6.79 -4.85
CA ILE A 459 -21.24 5.92 -5.19
C ILE A 459 -22.41 6.18 -4.24
N LYS A 460 -23.63 6.29 -4.78
CA LYS A 460 -24.85 6.55 -4.01
C LYS A 460 -25.17 5.40 -3.05
N GLY A 461 -25.57 5.74 -1.83
CA GLY A 461 -26.02 4.76 -0.83
C GLY A 461 -24.90 3.94 -0.17
N VAL A 462 -23.64 4.25 -0.46
CA VAL A 462 -22.46 3.65 0.21
C VAL A 462 -22.05 4.58 1.33
N LYS A 463 -22.72 4.49 2.48
CA LYS A 463 -22.43 5.33 3.66
C LYS A 463 -21.84 4.55 4.82
N GLU A 464 -22.21 3.28 4.97
CA GLU A 464 -21.82 2.43 6.10
C GLU A 464 -20.95 1.26 5.63
N LEU A 465 -20.01 0.85 6.47
CA LEU A 465 -19.22 -0.36 6.27
C LEU A 465 -20.10 -1.61 6.45
N ASN A 466 -20.65 -2.10 5.35
CA ASN A 466 -21.45 -3.33 5.34
C ASN A 466 -21.28 -4.13 4.03
N LYS A 467 -21.72 -5.39 4.05
CA LYS A 467 -21.59 -6.31 2.91
C LYS A 467 -22.38 -5.85 1.67
N GLU A 468 -23.48 -5.14 1.88
CA GLU A 468 -24.30 -4.60 0.78
C GLU A 468 -23.56 -3.49 0.03
N SER A 469 -22.91 -2.59 0.76
CA SER A 469 -22.07 -1.52 0.21
C SER A 469 -20.88 -2.09 -0.58
N GLU A 470 -20.21 -3.12 -0.05
CA GLU A 470 -19.12 -3.82 -0.75
C GLU A 470 -19.59 -4.45 -2.07
N GLN A 471 -20.69 -5.21 -2.04
CA GLN A 471 -21.26 -5.82 -3.24
C GLN A 471 -21.68 -4.78 -4.27
N LYS A 472 -22.22 -3.64 -3.81
CA LYS A 472 -22.57 -2.53 -4.68
C LYS A 472 -21.35 -1.91 -5.35
N LEU A 473 -20.26 -1.69 -4.61
CA LEU A 473 -19.01 -1.17 -5.16
C LEU A 473 -18.41 -2.11 -6.21
N GLN A 474 -18.35 -3.42 -5.91
CA GLN A 474 -17.88 -4.43 -6.85
C GLN A 474 -18.75 -4.50 -8.12
N ALA A 475 -20.07 -4.43 -7.97
CA ALA A 475 -21.00 -4.44 -9.09
C ALA A 475 -20.88 -3.19 -9.98
N VAL A 476 -20.67 -2.02 -9.37
CA VAL A 476 -20.48 -0.77 -10.11
C VAL A 476 -19.11 -0.74 -10.79
N ALA A 477 -18.04 -1.12 -10.08
CA ALA A 477 -16.68 -1.26 -10.61
C ALA A 477 -16.66 -2.14 -11.87
N LYS A 478 -17.16 -3.38 -11.75
CA LYS A 478 -17.25 -4.32 -12.87
C LYS A 478 -18.07 -3.79 -14.04
N ARG A 479 -19.18 -3.09 -13.77
CA ARG A 479 -20.01 -2.49 -14.83
C ARG A 479 -19.30 -1.38 -15.58
N ILE A 480 -18.44 -0.61 -14.91
CA ILE A 480 -17.60 0.41 -15.55
C ILE A 480 -16.58 -0.30 -16.44
N GLU A 481 -15.87 -1.29 -15.92
CA GLU A 481 -14.89 -2.09 -16.68
C GLU A 481 -15.51 -2.71 -17.95
N ASP A 482 -16.66 -3.38 -17.80
CA ASP A 482 -17.37 -4.05 -18.90
C ASP A 482 -17.84 -3.07 -20.00
N LYS A 483 -18.15 -1.82 -19.64
CA LYS A 483 -18.69 -0.81 -20.58
C LYS A 483 -17.63 0.06 -21.23
N THR A 484 -16.65 0.52 -20.45
CA THR A 484 -15.67 1.51 -20.92
C THR A 484 -14.32 0.89 -21.26
N GLY A 485 -14.07 -0.36 -20.84
CA GLY A 485 -12.77 -1.03 -20.98
C GLY A 485 -11.68 -0.43 -20.09
N LEU A 486 -12.05 0.43 -19.13
CA LEU A 486 -11.12 1.10 -18.21
C LEU A 486 -10.92 0.25 -16.96
N LEU A 487 -9.80 0.41 -16.26
CA LEU A 487 -9.54 -0.26 -14.99
C LEU A 487 -10.26 0.44 -13.84
N THR A 488 -10.75 -0.31 -12.86
CA THR A 488 -11.35 0.26 -11.66
C THR A 488 -10.77 -0.31 -10.37
N ASP A 489 -10.40 0.59 -9.47
CA ASP A 489 -9.89 0.24 -8.14
C ASP A 489 -10.87 0.72 -7.06
N ILE A 490 -11.31 -0.21 -6.22
CA ILE A 490 -12.13 0.12 -5.05
C ILE A 490 -11.19 0.60 -3.95
N THR A 491 -11.16 1.91 -3.76
CA THR A 491 -10.30 2.57 -2.77
C THR A 491 -10.97 2.69 -1.40
N LEU A 492 -12.29 2.53 -1.35
CA LEU A 492 -13.03 2.50 -0.11
C LEU A 492 -12.65 1.29 0.74
N GLY A 493 -12.32 1.53 2.00
CA GLY A 493 -11.85 0.47 2.90
C GLY A 493 -10.38 0.09 2.70
N SER A 494 -9.61 0.87 1.94
CA SER A 494 -8.15 0.74 1.92
C SER A 494 -7.51 1.28 3.20
N SER A 495 -6.27 0.86 3.47
CA SER A 495 -5.53 1.28 4.67
C SER A 495 -4.04 1.43 4.34
N PRO A 496 -3.34 2.40 4.96
CA PRO A 496 -1.89 2.53 4.83
C PRO A 496 -1.14 1.27 5.30
N GLN A 497 -0.16 0.87 4.49
CA GLN A 497 0.73 -0.27 4.64
C GLN A 497 2.17 0.27 4.54
N PRO A 498 2.97 0.26 5.60
CA PRO A 498 4.37 0.66 5.50
C PRO A 498 5.13 -0.34 4.61
N ALA A 499 5.80 0.19 3.59
CA ALA A 499 6.69 -0.57 2.72
C ALA A 499 8.04 0.13 2.62
N LEU A 500 9.10 -0.67 2.46
CA LEU A 500 10.43 -0.15 2.17
C LEU A 500 10.61 0.06 0.67
N THR A 501 11.25 1.16 0.32
CA THR A 501 11.67 1.46 -1.04
C THR A 501 13.17 1.69 -1.06
N HIS A 502 13.89 0.88 -1.81
CA HIS A 502 15.31 1.05 -2.07
C HIS A 502 15.50 2.04 -3.24
N ILE A 503 16.34 3.05 -3.02
CA ILE A 503 16.72 4.00 -4.08
C ILE A 503 18.16 3.66 -4.48
N PRO A 504 18.37 2.96 -5.61
CA PRO A 504 19.67 2.41 -5.97
C PRO A 504 20.67 3.50 -6.35
N LYS A 505 21.93 3.09 -6.47
CA LYS A 505 23.03 3.94 -6.92
C LYS A 505 22.89 4.22 -8.42
N VAL A 506 23.02 5.49 -8.80
CA VAL A 506 22.86 5.95 -10.19
C VAL A 506 24.13 6.68 -10.64
N GLY A 507 24.83 6.12 -11.64
CA GLY A 507 26.11 6.64 -12.13
C GLY A 507 27.16 6.77 -11.01
N ASN A 508 27.75 7.97 -10.88
CA ASN A 508 28.74 8.30 -9.84
C ASN A 508 28.12 8.80 -8.52
N GLU A 509 26.79 9.01 -8.45
CA GLU A 509 26.14 9.44 -7.22
C GLU A 509 26.09 8.30 -6.20
N LYS A 510 26.08 8.62 -4.90
CA LYS A 510 25.89 7.62 -3.83
C LYS A 510 24.41 7.26 -3.72
N SER A 511 24.14 5.98 -3.44
CA SER A 511 22.80 5.51 -3.13
C SER A 511 22.28 6.20 -1.86
N ILE A 512 20.96 6.47 -1.84
CA ILE A 512 20.27 7.03 -0.68
C ILE A 512 20.01 5.93 0.35
N GLY A 513 19.93 4.66 -0.07
CA GLY A 513 19.57 3.52 0.77
C GLY A 513 18.05 3.29 0.80
N TRP A 514 17.50 3.05 1.99
CA TRP A 514 16.10 2.64 2.15
C TRP A 514 15.22 3.72 2.75
N VAL A 515 14.05 3.90 2.13
CA VAL A 515 13.03 4.85 2.57
C VAL A 515 11.74 4.12 2.90
N GLU A 516 11.12 4.46 4.02
CA GLU A 516 9.81 3.97 4.40
C GLU A 516 8.73 4.87 3.79
N GLN A 517 7.79 4.26 3.06
CA GLN A 517 6.63 4.93 2.47
C GLN A 517 5.33 4.24 2.92
N PRO A 518 4.26 5.01 3.18
CA PRO A 518 2.94 4.45 3.44
C PRO A 518 2.29 4.08 2.10
N TRP A 519 2.38 2.84 1.68
CA TRP A 519 1.68 2.32 0.51
C TRP A 519 0.21 2.03 0.86
N ILE A 520 -0.65 1.78 -0.12
CA ILE A 520 -2.09 1.56 0.13
C ILE A 520 -2.46 0.11 -0.13
N LYS A 521 -2.95 -0.60 0.89
CA LYS A 521 -3.51 -1.95 0.73
C LYS A 521 -5.02 -1.86 0.47
N LEU A 522 -5.44 -2.20 -0.75
CA LEU A 522 -6.83 -2.17 -1.18
C LEU A 522 -7.69 -3.17 -0.40
N GLY A 523 -8.92 -2.78 -0.01
CA GLY A 523 -9.91 -3.67 0.62
C GLY A 523 -9.55 -4.21 2.01
N SER A 524 -8.49 -3.71 2.64
CA SER A 524 -7.99 -4.18 3.94
C SER A 524 -9.01 -3.99 5.08
N SER A 525 -9.65 -2.84 5.18
CA SER A 525 -10.65 -2.54 6.23
C SER A 525 -11.86 -3.47 6.19
N VAL A 526 -12.33 -3.80 4.99
CA VAL A 526 -13.45 -4.74 4.79
C VAL A 526 -13.04 -6.15 5.24
N THR A 527 -11.85 -6.58 4.81
CA THR A 527 -11.29 -7.88 5.20
C THR A 527 -11.11 -7.95 6.73
N ILE A 528 -10.53 -6.91 7.33
CA ILE A 528 -10.36 -6.79 8.79
C ILE A 528 -11.70 -6.85 9.50
N PHE A 529 -12.73 -6.14 9.02
CA PHE A 529 -14.07 -6.15 9.60
C PHE A 529 -14.71 -7.54 9.56
N GLN A 530 -14.67 -8.20 8.40
CA GLN A 530 -15.25 -9.53 8.23
C GLN A 530 -14.53 -10.56 9.10
N GLU A 531 -13.20 -10.59 9.06
CA GLU A 531 -12.36 -11.49 9.86
C GLU A 531 -12.54 -11.26 11.37
N SER A 532 -12.60 -10.00 11.80
CA SER A 532 -12.85 -9.63 13.18
C SER A 532 -14.23 -10.10 13.65
N LYS A 533 -15.28 -9.84 12.85
CA LYS A 533 -16.66 -10.27 13.15
C LYS A 533 -16.78 -11.80 13.22
N VAL A 534 -16.19 -12.52 12.28
CA VAL A 534 -16.17 -13.99 12.27
C VAL A 534 -15.41 -14.52 13.49
N GLY A 535 -14.24 -13.95 13.80
CA GLY A 535 -13.45 -14.30 15.00
C GLY A 535 -14.23 -14.09 16.30
N MET A 536 -14.79 -12.90 16.51
CA MET A 536 -15.56 -12.54 17.71
C MET A 536 -16.83 -13.38 17.87
N SER A 537 -17.62 -13.54 16.81
CA SER A 537 -18.85 -14.35 16.87
C SER A 537 -18.54 -15.83 17.07
N GLY A 538 -17.48 -16.34 16.44
CA GLY A 538 -16.95 -17.68 16.66
C GLY A 538 -16.57 -17.90 18.12
N VAL A 539 -15.88 -16.94 18.74
CA VAL A 539 -15.48 -16.99 20.16
C VAL A 539 -16.69 -17.06 21.08
N ILE A 540 -17.66 -16.16 20.91
CA ILE A 540 -18.88 -16.17 21.73
C ILE A 540 -19.62 -17.50 21.56
N ALA A 541 -19.86 -17.94 20.33
CA ALA A 541 -20.59 -19.18 20.05
C ALA A 541 -19.90 -20.39 20.71
N SER A 542 -18.57 -20.44 20.64
CA SER A 542 -17.77 -21.51 21.20
C SER A 542 -17.87 -21.52 22.74
N VAL A 543 -17.78 -20.35 23.40
CA VAL A 543 -17.92 -20.25 24.86
C VAL A 543 -19.33 -20.61 25.31
N ILE A 544 -20.37 -20.24 24.55
CA ILE A 544 -21.75 -20.68 24.81
C ILE A 544 -21.88 -22.19 24.72
N ILE A 545 -21.28 -22.83 23.70
CA ILE A 545 -21.29 -24.29 23.57
C ILE A 545 -20.61 -24.95 24.77
N VAL A 546 -19.45 -24.44 25.20
CA VAL A 546 -18.74 -24.94 26.39
C VAL A 546 -19.59 -24.76 27.65
N ALA A 547 -20.25 -23.62 27.82
CA ALA A 547 -21.18 -23.37 28.92
C ALA A 547 -22.35 -24.37 28.92
N ILE A 548 -22.97 -24.60 27.76
CA ILE A 548 -24.07 -25.58 27.61
C ILE A 548 -23.59 -26.98 28.03
N VAL A 549 -22.43 -27.40 27.56
CA VAL A 549 -21.87 -28.73 27.86
C VAL A 549 -21.49 -28.85 29.33
N TYR A 550 -20.90 -27.80 29.91
CA TYR A 550 -20.64 -27.73 31.34
C TYR A 550 -21.92 -27.90 32.15
N VAL A 551 -22.94 -27.10 31.86
CA VAL A 551 -24.22 -27.13 32.56
C VAL A 551 -24.89 -28.49 32.42
N PHE A 552 -24.84 -29.08 31.22
CA PHE A 552 -25.38 -30.39 30.94
C PHE A 552 -24.67 -31.51 31.71
N SER A 553 -23.33 -31.53 31.66
CA SER A 553 -22.51 -32.50 32.38
C SER A 553 -22.70 -32.38 33.89
N SER A 554 -22.68 -31.17 34.43
CA SER A 554 -22.86 -30.90 35.87
C SER A 554 -24.25 -31.37 36.37
N ASN A 555 -25.33 -31.08 35.63
CA ASN A 555 -26.67 -31.55 35.99
C ASN A 555 -26.80 -33.08 35.97
N ILE A 556 -26.16 -33.76 35.00
CA ILE A 556 -26.11 -35.22 34.95
C ILE A 556 -25.35 -35.78 36.17
N ILE A 557 -24.19 -35.21 36.49
CA ILE A 557 -23.39 -35.64 37.64
C ILE A 557 -24.19 -35.47 38.93
N MET A 558 -24.91 -34.35 39.09
CA MET A 558 -25.73 -34.08 40.26
C MET A 558 -26.92 -35.05 40.40
N MET A 559 -27.43 -35.57 39.28
CA MET A 559 -28.42 -36.65 39.29
C MET A 559 -27.81 -37.97 39.77
N TYR A 560 -26.68 -38.40 39.19
CA TYR A 560 -26.01 -39.66 39.56
C TYR A 560 -25.52 -39.64 41.01
N ALA A 561 -25.00 -38.51 41.46
CA ALA A 561 -24.60 -38.23 42.84
C ALA A 561 -25.69 -38.55 43.88
N ARG A 562 -26.96 -38.34 43.52
CA ARG A 562 -28.13 -38.50 44.40
C ARG A 562 -29.02 -39.67 44.02
N LYS A 563 -28.53 -40.58 43.17
CA LYS A 563 -29.33 -41.72 42.67
C LYS A 563 -29.92 -42.58 43.80
N LYS A 564 -29.17 -42.79 44.89
CA LYS A 564 -29.66 -43.51 46.09
C LYS A 564 -30.77 -42.76 46.82
N GLU A 565 -30.69 -41.42 46.90
CA GLU A 565 -31.72 -40.58 47.52
C GLU A 565 -33.02 -40.66 46.70
N PHE A 566 -32.92 -40.60 45.38
CA PHE A 566 -34.07 -40.75 44.48
C PHE A 566 -34.70 -42.14 44.58
N ALA A 567 -33.91 -43.19 44.70
CA ALA A 567 -34.41 -44.54 44.92
C ALA A 567 -35.20 -44.66 46.24
N VAL A 568 -34.69 -44.07 47.34
CA VAL A 568 -35.41 -44.01 48.63
C VAL A 568 -36.73 -43.25 48.49
N LEU A 569 -36.74 -42.10 47.82
CA LEU A 569 -37.96 -41.31 47.61
C LEU A 569 -39.00 -42.07 46.78
N LEU A 570 -38.59 -42.77 45.72
CA LEU A 570 -39.48 -43.64 44.92
C LEU A 570 -40.05 -44.77 45.78
N SER A 571 -39.24 -45.38 46.66
CA SER A 571 -39.68 -46.42 47.58
C SER A 571 -40.66 -45.92 48.67
N ILE A 572 -40.57 -44.65 49.06
CA ILE A 572 -41.51 -43.99 49.99
C ILE A 572 -42.81 -43.58 49.28
N GLY A 573 -42.90 -43.69 47.95
CA GLY A 573 -44.11 -43.43 47.16
C GLY A 573 -44.12 -42.13 46.36
N TRP A 574 -42.98 -41.45 46.21
CA TRP A 574 -42.89 -40.30 45.28
C TRP A 574 -43.06 -40.75 43.84
N ARG A 575 -43.80 -39.97 43.03
CA ARG A 575 -43.96 -40.25 41.60
C ARG A 575 -42.72 -39.83 40.80
N PRO A 576 -42.33 -40.55 39.73
CA PRO A 576 -41.19 -40.17 38.87
C PRO A 576 -41.23 -38.73 38.34
N ASN A 577 -42.43 -38.21 38.02
CA ASN A 577 -42.60 -36.83 37.59
C ASN A 577 -42.29 -35.80 38.70
N GLN A 578 -42.49 -36.14 39.98
CA GLN A 578 -42.13 -35.26 41.09
C GLN A 578 -40.61 -35.12 41.23
N LEU A 579 -39.86 -36.19 40.94
CA LEU A 579 -38.39 -36.16 40.92
C LEU A 579 -37.85 -35.35 39.73
N SER A 580 -38.45 -35.52 38.55
CA SER A 580 -38.14 -34.69 37.39
C SER A 580 -38.42 -33.21 37.67
N LYS A 581 -39.58 -32.88 38.25
CA LYS A 581 -39.94 -31.51 38.67
C LYS A 581 -38.96 -30.96 39.71
N LEU A 582 -38.43 -31.80 40.60
CA LEU A 582 -37.43 -31.41 41.58
C LEU A 582 -36.12 -30.94 40.91
N LEU A 583 -35.62 -31.69 39.93
CA LEU A 583 -34.43 -31.33 39.16
C LEU A 583 -34.63 -30.05 38.35
N PHE A 584 -35.81 -29.86 37.75
CA PHE A 584 -36.13 -28.62 37.03
C PHE A 584 -36.20 -27.40 37.96
N ILE A 585 -36.81 -27.52 39.15
CA ILE A 585 -36.85 -26.42 40.13
C ILE A 585 -35.43 -26.06 40.58
N GLU A 586 -34.58 -27.06 40.83
CA GLU A 586 -33.19 -26.85 41.22
C GLU A 586 -32.38 -26.15 40.13
N ALA A 587 -32.50 -26.60 38.88
CA ALA A 587 -31.85 -25.96 37.75
C ALA A 587 -32.37 -24.53 37.49
N THR A 588 -33.67 -24.29 37.70
CA THR A 588 -34.26 -22.95 37.58
C THR A 588 -33.72 -22.00 38.65
N LEU A 589 -33.54 -22.46 39.89
CA LEU A 589 -32.95 -21.64 40.96
C LEU A 589 -31.50 -21.26 40.66
N ILE A 590 -30.70 -22.23 40.18
CA ILE A 590 -29.31 -21.98 39.79
C ILE A 590 -29.26 -21.05 38.57
N GLY A 591 -30.12 -21.29 37.58
CA GLY A 591 -30.24 -20.45 36.39
C GLY A 591 -30.62 -19.00 36.73
N LEU A 592 -31.56 -18.79 37.66
CA LEU A 592 -31.97 -17.46 38.11
C LEU A 592 -30.81 -16.74 38.80
N PHE A 593 -30.07 -17.43 39.66
CA PHE A 593 -28.86 -16.90 40.28
C PHE A 593 -27.82 -16.46 39.22
N VAL A 594 -27.59 -17.31 38.21
CA VAL A 594 -26.70 -16.99 37.07
C VAL A 594 -27.19 -15.77 36.29
N SER A 595 -28.49 -15.67 36.01
CA SER A 595 -29.07 -14.53 35.29
C SER A 595 -28.94 -13.21 36.06
N ILE A 596 -29.13 -13.22 37.38
CA ILE A 596 -28.93 -12.02 38.22
C ILE A 596 -27.48 -11.55 38.13
N ILE A 597 -26.51 -12.47 38.26
CA ILE A 597 -25.09 -12.12 38.14
C ILE A 597 -24.77 -11.58 36.75
N SER A 598 -25.28 -12.23 35.70
CA SER A 598 -25.10 -11.79 34.32
C SER A 598 -25.65 -10.37 34.08
N TRP A 599 -26.86 -10.07 34.57
CA TRP A 599 -27.43 -8.72 34.47
C TRP A 599 -26.67 -7.69 35.28
N LEU A 600 -26.16 -8.05 36.46
CA LEU A 600 -25.34 -7.14 37.28
C LEU A 600 -24.05 -6.75 36.55
N ILE A 601 -23.36 -7.73 35.96
CA ILE A 601 -22.12 -7.50 35.20
C ILE A 601 -22.40 -6.66 33.95
N LEU A 602 -23.39 -7.06 33.16
CA LEU A 602 -23.74 -6.35 31.92
C LEU A 602 -24.25 -4.93 32.19
N GLY A 603 -25.04 -4.75 33.25
CA GLY A 603 -25.53 -3.43 33.68
C GLY A 603 -24.39 -2.51 34.11
N LEU A 604 -23.39 -3.05 34.81
CA LEU A 604 -22.20 -2.30 35.21
C LEU A 604 -21.37 -1.87 33.99
N ILE A 605 -21.16 -2.77 33.03
CA ILE A 605 -20.48 -2.44 31.76
C ILE A 605 -21.25 -1.36 30.99
N TYR A 606 -22.58 -1.48 30.92
CA TYR A 606 -23.44 -0.50 30.25
C TYR A 606 -23.29 0.91 30.83
N VAL A 607 -23.26 1.04 32.17
CA VAL A 607 -23.08 2.33 32.85
C VAL A 607 -21.67 2.89 32.62
N MET A 608 -20.65 2.04 32.52
CA MET A 608 -19.26 2.48 32.42
C MET A 608 -18.79 2.87 31.03
N HIS A 609 -19.38 2.32 29.95
CA HIS A 609 -18.82 2.44 28.59
C HIS A 609 -19.71 3.21 27.59
N ASP A 610 -20.77 3.89 28.05
CA ASP A 610 -21.75 4.63 27.20
C ASP A 610 -22.16 3.87 25.92
N ILE A 611 -22.30 2.54 26.04
CA ILE A 611 -22.50 1.68 24.88
C ILE A 611 -23.96 1.82 24.43
N GLN A 612 -24.19 2.17 23.16
CA GLN A 612 -25.50 2.18 22.51
C GLN A 612 -26.09 0.76 22.32
N THR A 613 -26.25 0.00 23.39
CA THR A 613 -26.91 -1.30 23.36
C THR A 613 -28.37 -1.19 23.73
N SER A 614 -29.24 -1.89 22.99
CA SER A 614 -30.66 -1.95 23.30
C SER A 614 -30.91 -2.69 24.62
N ALA A 615 -31.70 -2.11 25.52
CA ALA A 615 -32.08 -2.73 26.81
C ALA A 615 -32.70 -4.14 26.64
N ILE A 616 -33.42 -4.38 25.53
CA ILE A 616 -33.99 -5.68 25.18
C ILE A 616 -32.90 -6.76 25.04
N ARG A 617 -31.77 -6.43 24.40
CA ARG A 617 -30.66 -7.37 24.19
C ARG A 617 -30.00 -7.74 25.52
N LEU A 618 -29.77 -6.76 26.40
CA LEU A 618 -29.24 -7.00 27.76
C LEU A 618 -30.17 -7.92 28.56
N PHE A 619 -31.47 -7.70 28.47
CA PHE A 619 -32.48 -8.54 29.10
C PHE A 619 -32.44 -9.98 28.57
N LEU A 620 -32.40 -10.15 27.23
CA LEU A 620 -32.34 -11.47 26.58
C LEU A 620 -31.09 -12.28 26.95
N ILE A 621 -29.91 -11.64 27.09
CA ILE A 621 -28.68 -12.34 27.48
C ILE A 621 -28.82 -12.96 28.87
N GLY A 622 -29.41 -12.24 29.84
CA GLY A 622 -29.68 -12.81 31.16
C GLY A 622 -30.68 -13.96 31.10
N ILE A 623 -31.77 -13.87 30.32
CA ILE A 623 -32.74 -14.97 30.14
C ILE A 623 -32.09 -16.22 29.54
N MET A 624 -31.08 -16.05 28.68
CA MET A 624 -30.37 -17.17 28.08
C MET A 624 -29.70 -18.05 29.15
N GLY A 625 -29.22 -17.48 30.26
CA GLY A 625 -28.69 -18.22 31.40
C GLY A 625 -29.70 -19.19 32.02
N ILE A 626 -30.91 -18.72 32.36
CA ILE A 626 -32.02 -19.58 32.82
C ILE A 626 -32.33 -20.66 31.78
N THR A 627 -32.41 -20.27 30.51
CA THR A 627 -32.76 -21.18 29.42
C THR A 627 -31.75 -22.33 29.30
N ILE A 628 -30.45 -22.04 29.36
CA ILE A 628 -29.38 -23.04 29.30
C ILE A 628 -29.47 -24.03 30.48
N TYR A 629 -29.71 -23.54 31.71
CA TYR A 629 -29.84 -24.39 32.89
C TYR A 629 -31.09 -25.27 32.87
N VAL A 630 -32.23 -24.71 32.49
CA VAL A 630 -33.48 -25.46 32.35
C VAL A 630 -33.36 -26.51 31.24
N ALA A 631 -32.78 -26.15 30.09
CA ALA A 631 -32.52 -27.09 29.00
C ALA A 631 -31.55 -28.21 29.44
N GLY A 632 -30.51 -27.86 30.20
CA GLY A 632 -29.55 -28.81 30.76
C GLY A 632 -30.17 -29.86 31.69
N ALA A 633 -31.30 -29.53 32.34
CA ALA A 633 -32.02 -30.43 33.24
C ALA A 633 -32.96 -31.42 32.51
N ILE A 634 -33.22 -31.24 31.21
CA ILE A 634 -34.15 -32.08 30.44
C ILE A 634 -33.71 -33.55 30.46
N ILE A 635 -32.46 -33.83 30.07
CA ILE A 635 -31.96 -35.21 29.98
C ILE A 635 -31.87 -35.88 31.36
N PRO A 636 -31.27 -35.27 32.39
CA PRO A 636 -31.34 -35.78 33.77
C PRO A 636 -32.78 -36.01 34.24
N GLY A 637 -33.70 -35.10 33.94
CA GLY A 637 -35.12 -35.19 34.29
C GLY A 637 -35.84 -36.36 33.62
N LEU A 638 -35.43 -36.75 32.41
CA LEU A 638 -35.92 -37.95 31.73
C LEU A 638 -35.26 -39.23 32.26
N LEU A 639 -33.96 -39.18 32.54
CA LEU A 639 -33.20 -40.32 33.06
C LEU A 639 -33.63 -40.71 34.47
N VAL A 640 -33.96 -39.75 35.35
CA VAL A 640 -34.39 -40.03 36.72
C VAL A 640 -35.70 -40.84 36.76
N ARG A 641 -36.55 -40.71 35.72
CA ARG A 641 -37.80 -41.47 35.61
C ARG A 641 -37.58 -42.96 35.36
N LYS A 642 -36.40 -43.34 34.89
CA LYS A 642 -36.02 -44.73 34.56
C LYS A 642 -35.18 -45.38 35.66
N VAL A 643 -35.09 -44.80 36.86
CA VAL A 643 -34.29 -45.36 37.96
C VAL A 643 -35.07 -46.47 38.66
N PRO A 644 -34.65 -47.75 38.60
CA PRO A 644 -35.28 -48.82 39.36
C PRO A 644 -34.94 -48.69 40.86
N PRO A 645 -35.93 -48.52 41.76
CA PRO A 645 -35.69 -48.30 43.18
C PRO A 645 -35.00 -49.50 43.84
N PHE A 646 -35.51 -50.71 43.56
CA PHE A 646 -35.04 -51.96 44.16
C PHE A 646 -33.57 -52.28 43.80
N GLU A 647 -33.18 -52.12 42.54
CA GLU A 647 -31.79 -52.40 42.11
C GLU A 647 -30.79 -51.40 42.68
N THR A 648 -31.20 -50.15 42.85
CA THR A 648 -30.31 -49.08 43.33
C THR A 648 -30.10 -49.13 44.85
N MET A 649 -31.03 -49.75 45.60
CA MET A 649 -30.95 -49.90 47.06
C MET A 649 -30.18 -51.14 47.51
N LYS A 650 -29.92 -52.12 46.64
CA LYS A 650 -29.05 -53.26 46.98
C LYS A 650 -27.62 -52.77 47.25
N ALA A 651 -27.05 -53.19 48.39
CA ALA A 651 -25.65 -52.96 48.71
C ALA A 651 -24.77 -53.95 47.94
N GLY A 652 -23.75 -53.45 47.25
CA GLY A 652 -22.83 -54.23 46.41
C GLY A 652 -23.03 -54.00 44.92
N GLU A 653 -21.96 -54.13 44.13
CA GLU A 653 -22.09 -54.18 42.66
C GLU A 653 -22.87 -55.45 42.29
N VAL A 654 -24.13 -55.31 41.88
CA VAL A 654 -24.75 -56.33 41.02
C VAL A 654 -24.08 -56.19 39.66
N SER A 655 -22.87 -56.71 39.53
CA SER A 655 -22.19 -56.74 38.25
C SER A 655 -22.97 -57.72 37.36
N THR A 656 -23.66 -57.19 36.36
CA THR A 656 -24.08 -58.00 35.22
C THR A 656 -22.79 -58.53 34.60
N HIS A 657 -22.58 -59.84 34.67
CA HIS A 657 -21.43 -60.56 34.10
C HIS A 657 -21.08 -60.01 32.69
N LYS A 658 -19.97 -59.28 32.56
CA LYS A 658 -19.44 -58.88 31.26
C LYS A 658 -18.08 -59.54 31.06
N ARG A 659 -17.91 -60.20 29.90
CA ARG A 659 -16.68 -60.89 29.49
C ARG A 659 -15.47 -59.95 29.56
N HIS A 660 -14.38 -60.42 30.16
CA HIS A 660 -13.11 -59.70 30.21
C HIS A 660 -12.37 -59.81 28.88
N LEU A 661 -12.10 -58.68 28.22
CA LEU A 661 -11.39 -58.64 26.93
C LEU A 661 -9.86 -58.65 27.08
N PHE A 662 -9.29 -58.24 28.23
CA PHE A 662 -7.84 -58.12 28.42
C PHE A 662 -7.38 -58.46 29.86
N LYS A 663 -6.19 -59.08 29.99
CA LYS A 663 -5.49 -59.32 31.27
C LYS A 663 -4.81 -58.03 31.75
N THR A 664 -5.03 -57.62 33.00
CA THR A 664 -4.41 -56.43 33.61
C THR A 664 -3.15 -56.81 34.38
N LYS A 665 -1.99 -56.32 33.95
CA LYS A 665 -0.69 -56.54 34.64
C LYS A 665 -0.05 -55.24 35.17
N THR A 666 -0.42 -54.08 34.60
CA THR A 666 0.18 -52.77 34.93
C THR A 666 -0.89 -51.75 35.34
N ILE A 667 -0.49 -50.73 36.10
CA ILE A 667 -1.37 -49.60 36.52
C ILE A 667 -1.98 -48.90 35.30
N LEU A 668 -1.19 -48.73 34.23
CA LEU A 668 -1.66 -48.15 32.97
C LEU A 668 -2.76 -49.02 32.32
N SER A 669 -2.54 -50.33 32.22
CA SER A 669 -3.54 -51.27 31.67
C SER A 669 -4.83 -51.32 32.49
N MET A 670 -4.73 -51.16 33.82
CA MET A 670 -5.87 -51.12 34.73
C MET A 670 -6.67 -49.84 34.57
N SER A 671 -5.99 -48.69 34.47
CA SER A 671 -6.63 -47.39 34.21
C SER A 671 -7.36 -47.36 32.86
N PHE A 672 -6.71 -47.86 31.80
CA PHE A 672 -7.32 -47.91 30.46
C PHE A 672 -8.54 -48.86 30.43
N LYS A 673 -8.45 -50.03 31.06
CA LYS A 673 -9.59 -50.96 31.20
C LYS A 673 -10.75 -50.33 31.96
N ASN A 674 -10.48 -49.58 33.01
CA ASN A 674 -11.50 -48.88 33.79
C ASN A 674 -12.28 -47.87 32.96
N LEU A 675 -11.60 -47.19 32.04
CA LEU A 675 -12.20 -46.23 31.11
C LEU A 675 -13.12 -46.93 30.10
N LEU A 676 -12.68 -48.06 29.52
CA LEU A 676 -13.47 -48.84 28.54
C LEU A 676 -14.66 -49.59 29.17
N THR A 677 -14.49 -50.17 30.35
CA THR A 677 -15.52 -51.03 30.97
C THR A 677 -16.75 -50.21 31.38
N LYS A 678 -16.57 -48.93 31.70
CA LYS A 678 -17.64 -47.99 32.08
C LYS A 678 -17.89 -46.95 30.97
N TRP A 679 -17.91 -47.41 29.71
CA TRP A 679 -17.93 -46.57 28.50
C TRP A 679 -18.97 -45.43 28.51
N LYS A 680 -20.21 -45.67 28.98
CA LYS A 680 -21.26 -44.62 29.05
C LYS A 680 -20.83 -43.39 29.86
N ARG A 681 -20.07 -43.58 30.93
CA ARG A 681 -19.57 -42.51 31.81
C ARG A 681 -18.29 -41.89 31.25
N SER A 682 -17.41 -42.73 30.74
CA SER A 682 -16.14 -42.27 30.15
C SER A 682 -16.35 -41.45 28.87
N ILE A 683 -17.37 -41.74 28.05
CA ILE A 683 -17.76 -40.89 26.91
C ILE A 683 -18.11 -39.48 27.39
N LEU A 684 -18.96 -39.37 28.42
CA LEU A 684 -19.37 -38.07 28.94
C LEU A 684 -18.17 -37.29 29.48
N SER A 685 -17.24 -37.97 30.16
CA SER A 685 -15.96 -37.39 30.60
C SER A 685 -15.14 -36.87 29.43
N VAL A 686 -14.95 -37.69 28.42
CA VAL A 686 -14.11 -37.38 27.28
C VAL A 686 -14.70 -36.23 26.46
N ILE A 687 -16.02 -36.22 26.20
CA ILE A 687 -16.69 -35.14 25.47
C ILE A 687 -16.64 -33.81 26.24
N SER A 688 -16.87 -33.86 27.56
CA SER A 688 -16.89 -32.64 28.40
C SER A 688 -15.50 -32.00 28.55
N ILE A 689 -14.42 -32.76 28.34
CA ILE A 689 -13.04 -32.27 28.31
C ILE A 689 -12.65 -31.88 26.87
N ALA A 690 -13.08 -32.64 25.87
CA ALA A 690 -12.72 -32.43 24.46
C ALA A 690 -13.25 -31.12 23.88
N LEU A 691 -14.41 -30.64 24.35
CA LEU A 691 -15.01 -29.41 23.83
C LEU A 691 -14.27 -28.14 24.27
N PRO A 692 -13.98 -27.92 25.56
CA PRO A 692 -13.12 -26.81 25.98
C PRO A 692 -11.73 -26.83 25.34
N THR A 693 -11.13 -28.01 25.15
CA THR A 693 -9.81 -28.13 24.52
C THR A 693 -9.86 -27.87 23.02
N SER A 694 -10.91 -28.36 22.33
CA SER A 694 -11.18 -28.02 20.92
C SER A 694 -11.27 -26.52 20.71
N LEU A 695 -12.01 -25.84 21.59
CA LEU A 695 -12.19 -24.40 21.56
C LEU A 695 -10.86 -23.64 21.79
N LEU A 696 -10.01 -24.12 22.71
CA LEU A 696 -8.67 -23.55 22.90
C LEU A 696 -7.82 -23.67 21.63
N ILE A 697 -7.85 -24.84 20.98
CA ILE A 697 -7.12 -25.08 19.73
C ILE A 697 -7.65 -24.17 18.62
N PHE A 698 -8.98 -24.03 18.53
CA PHE A 698 -9.64 -23.11 17.62
C PHE A 698 -9.20 -21.66 17.88
N PHE A 699 -9.13 -21.21 19.13
CA PHE A 699 -8.67 -19.84 19.46
C PHE A 699 -7.20 -19.61 19.16
N LEU A 700 -6.34 -20.60 19.40
CA LEU A 700 -4.95 -20.52 18.95
C LEU A 700 -4.89 -20.36 17.43
N PHE A 701 -5.68 -21.15 16.69
CA PHE A 701 -5.78 -21.01 15.24
C PHE A 701 -6.26 -19.64 14.81
N VAL A 702 -7.40 -19.17 15.33
CA VAL A 702 -7.96 -17.84 14.99
C VAL A 702 -6.94 -16.76 15.32
N THR A 703 -6.30 -16.81 16.48
CA THR A 703 -5.28 -15.83 16.87
C THR A 703 -4.16 -15.78 15.83
N PHE A 704 -3.60 -16.92 15.42
CA PHE A 704 -2.55 -16.95 14.40
C PHE A 704 -3.03 -16.55 13.01
N HIS A 705 -4.26 -16.93 12.64
CA HIS A 705 -4.85 -16.57 11.35
C HIS A 705 -5.07 -15.06 11.25
N LEU A 706 -5.71 -14.48 12.28
CA LEU A 706 -5.90 -13.03 12.39
C LEU A 706 -4.56 -12.30 12.43
N ARG A 707 -3.50 -12.90 13.01
CA ARG A 707 -2.17 -12.26 12.93
C ARG A 707 -1.69 -12.09 11.49
N GLY A 708 -1.85 -13.11 10.66
CA GLY A 708 -1.40 -13.07 9.27
C GLY A 708 -2.18 -12.08 8.40
N THR A 709 -3.44 -11.81 8.73
CA THR A 709 -4.31 -10.88 7.97
C THR A 709 -4.26 -9.45 8.52
N MET A 710 -4.33 -9.29 9.84
CA MET A 710 -4.50 -7.98 10.49
C MET A 710 -3.19 -7.21 10.71
N PHE A 711 -2.05 -7.84 11.05
CA PHE A 711 -0.80 -7.11 11.30
C PHE A 711 -0.10 -6.59 10.03
N THR A 712 -0.75 -6.69 8.88
CA THR A 712 -0.22 -6.09 7.65
C THR A 712 -0.32 -4.57 7.77
N THR A 713 -1.52 -4.04 8.04
CA THR A 713 -1.79 -2.60 8.06
C THR A 713 -1.81 -2.03 9.48
N TRP A 714 -1.56 -0.72 9.64
CA TRP A 714 -1.66 -0.04 10.95
C TRP A 714 -3.05 -0.19 11.58
N LEU A 715 -4.10 -0.12 10.76
CA LEU A 715 -5.47 -0.34 11.19
C LEU A 715 -5.70 -1.77 11.71
N GLY A 716 -5.19 -2.77 10.98
CA GLY A 716 -5.36 -4.14 11.41
C GLY A 716 -4.56 -4.46 12.68
N GLU A 717 -3.38 -3.87 12.88
CA GLU A 717 -2.64 -3.99 14.15
C GLU A 717 -3.47 -3.49 15.34
N TYR A 718 -4.10 -2.31 15.21
CA TYR A 718 -5.02 -1.79 16.22
C TYR A 718 -6.18 -2.76 16.51
N VAL A 719 -6.87 -3.22 15.46
CA VAL A 719 -8.00 -4.15 15.61
C VAL A 719 -7.55 -5.49 16.21
N ALA A 720 -6.35 -5.97 15.87
CA ALA A 720 -5.80 -7.22 16.39
C ALA A 720 -5.47 -7.14 17.88
N LEU A 721 -4.98 -5.99 18.37
CA LEU A 721 -4.76 -5.76 19.80
C LEU A 721 -6.09 -5.79 20.56
N GLU A 722 -7.11 -5.14 20.01
CA GLU A 722 -8.46 -5.07 20.59
C GLU A 722 -9.12 -6.47 20.67
N VAL A 723 -9.11 -7.22 19.57
CA VAL A 723 -9.68 -8.58 19.50
C VAL A 723 -8.85 -9.59 20.31
N GLY A 724 -7.52 -9.43 20.32
CA GLY A 724 -6.59 -10.34 20.98
C GLY A 724 -6.84 -10.48 22.47
N MET A 725 -7.14 -9.38 23.17
CA MET A 725 -7.43 -9.39 24.61
C MET A 725 -8.62 -10.29 24.95
N MET A 726 -9.67 -10.26 24.12
CA MET A 726 -10.84 -11.13 24.30
C MET A 726 -10.52 -12.61 24.12
N HIS A 727 -9.69 -12.96 23.14
CA HIS A 727 -9.29 -14.36 22.91
C HIS A 727 -8.53 -14.93 24.11
N TYR A 728 -7.64 -14.16 24.72
CA TYR A 728 -6.90 -14.60 25.90
C TYR A 728 -7.82 -14.81 27.11
N VAL A 729 -8.78 -13.92 27.33
CA VAL A 729 -9.80 -14.09 28.39
C VAL A 729 -10.65 -15.34 28.12
N ALA A 730 -11.13 -15.52 26.90
CA ALA A 730 -11.95 -16.67 26.52
C ALA A 730 -11.20 -18.00 26.71
N MET A 731 -9.91 -18.02 26.35
CA MET A 731 -9.03 -19.16 26.59
C MET A 731 -8.86 -19.45 28.09
N GLY A 732 -8.67 -18.41 28.92
CA GLY A 732 -8.61 -18.55 30.38
C GLY A 732 -9.89 -19.14 30.98
N VAL A 733 -11.05 -18.64 30.56
CA VAL A 733 -12.37 -19.15 30.98
C VAL A 733 -12.56 -20.60 30.55
N ALA A 734 -12.19 -20.96 29.31
CA ALA A 734 -12.30 -22.31 28.80
C ALA A 734 -11.43 -23.31 29.59
N ILE A 735 -10.18 -22.94 29.90
CA ILE A 735 -9.28 -23.76 30.73
C ILE A 735 -9.87 -23.94 32.13
N ALA A 736 -10.41 -22.87 32.73
CA ALA A 736 -11.02 -22.95 34.06
C ALA A 736 -12.22 -23.91 34.07
N ILE A 737 -13.09 -23.83 33.06
CA ILE A 737 -14.23 -24.74 32.89
C ILE A 737 -13.73 -26.18 32.66
N ALA A 738 -12.71 -26.38 31.83
CA ALA A 738 -12.14 -27.70 31.56
C ALA A 738 -11.57 -28.37 32.81
N ILE A 739 -10.84 -27.62 33.64
CA ILE A 739 -10.30 -28.14 34.91
C ILE A 739 -11.46 -28.50 35.85
N LEU A 740 -12.47 -27.64 35.95
CA LEU A 740 -13.60 -27.85 36.84
C LEU A 740 -14.46 -29.05 36.41
N THR A 741 -14.80 -29.18 35.12
CA THR A 741 -15.51 -30.37 34.58
C THR A 741 -14.72 -31.64 34.84
N THR A 742 -13.42 -31.61 34.57
CA THR A 742 -12.52 -32.75 34.80
C THR A 742 -12.54 -33.15 36.28
N THR A 743 -12.41 -32.17 37.18
CA THR A 743 -12.46 -32.43 38.62
C THR A 743 -13.79 -33.04 39.03
N GLU A 744 -14.93 -32.48 38.60
CA GLU A 744 -16.25 -33.02 38.94
C GLU A 744 -16.43 -34.47 38.47
N ILE A 745 -16.00 -34.77 37.25
CA ILE A 745 -16.17 -36.09 36.64
C ILE A 745 -15.24 -37.12 37.29
N ILE A 746 -13.95 -36.82 37.47
CA ILE A 746 -13.02 -37.74 38.14
C ILE A 746 -13.42 -37.94 39.60
N TRP A 747 -13.91 -36.89 40.26
CA TRP A 747 -14.44 -37.00 41.62
C TRP A 747 -15.61 -37.98 41.69
N GLN A 748 -16.58 -37.87 40.78
CA GLN A 748 -17.68 -38.80 40.68
C GLN A 748 -17.19 -40.23 40.39
N ASN A 749 -16.19 -40.36 39.51
CA ASN A 749 -15.60 -41.66 39.16
C ASN A 749 -14.99 -42.36 40.36
N VAL A 750 -14.25 -41.62 41.20
CA VAL A 750 -13.64 -42.11 42.45
C VAL A 750 -14.71 -42.42 43.50
N ALA A 751 -15.73 -41.58 43.63
CA ALA A 751 -16.81 -41.76 44.61
C ALA A 751 -17.64 -43.03 44.36
N GLU A 752 -17.90 -43.36 43.10
CA GLU A 752 -18.62 -44.58 42.75
C GLU A 752 -17.77 -45.85 42.91
N ARG A 753 -16.44 -45.73 42.76
CA ARG A 753 -15.48 -46.84 42.89
C ARG A 753 -14.85 -46.96 44.28
N GLN A 754 -15.41 -46.31 45.29
CA GLN A 754 -14.89 -46.43 46.66
C GLN A 754 -14.78 -47.89 47.15
N PRO A 755 -15.73 -48.79 46.88
CA PRO A 755 -15.60 -50.19 47.28
C PRO A 755 -14.43 -50.89 46.57
N GLU A 756 -14.23 -50.65 45.27
CA GLU A 756 -13.10 -51.21 44.52
C GLU A 756 -11.75 -50.72 45.07
N LEU A 757 -11.62 -49.42 45.31
CA LEU A 757 -10.41 -48.81 45.87
C LEU A 757 -10.12 -49.31 47.30
N ALA A 758 -11.16 -49.55 48.09
CA ALA A 758 -11.04 -50.12 49.43
C ALA A 758 -10.57 -51.58 49.40
N VAL A 759 -11.05 -52.39 48.45
CA VAL A 759 -10.55 -53.76 48.23
C VAL A 759 -9.08 -53.74 47.82
N LEU A 760 -8.67 -52.86 46.88
CA LEU A 760 -7.27 -52.74 46.49
C LEU A 760 -6.37 -52.40 47.69
N LYS A 761 -6.81 -51.49 48.56
CA LYS A 761 -6.10 -51.19 49.82
C LYS A 761 -6.07 -52.36 50.79
N ALA A 762 -7.18 -53.08 50.95
CA ALA A 762 -7.26 -54.26 51.82
C ALA A 762 -6.31 -55.37 51.37
N VAL A 763 -6.09 -55.49 50.05
CA VAL A 763 -5.15 -56.44 49.43
C VAL A 763 -3.69 -55.92 49.45
N GLY A 764 -3.42 -54.74 50.01
CA GLY A 764 -2.07 -54.23 50.27
C GLY A 764 -1.55 -53.16 49.28
N TRP A 765 -2.40 -52.56 48.44
CA TRP A 765 -1.96 -51.46 47.58
C TRP A 765 -1.56 -50.22 48.38
N GLN A 766 -0.38 -49.66 48.05
CA GLN A 766 0.11 -48.44 48.69
C GLN A 766 -0.68 -47.19 48.26
N ASN A 767 -0.73 -46.19 49.14
CA ASN A 767 -1.33 -44.88 48.90
C ASN A 767 -0.75 -44.16 47.67
N ARG A 768 0.55 -44.33 47.38
CA ARG A 768 1.18 -43.75 46.18
C ARG A 768 0.63 -44.39 44.90
N THR A 769 0.47 -45.71 44.87
CA THR A 769 -0.05 -46.47 43.73
C THR A 769 -1.50 -46.09 43.41
N ILE A 770 -2.33 -45.89 44.44
CA ILE A 770 -3.73 -45.45 44.27
C ILE A 770 -3.79 -44.01 43.76
N ARG A 771 -2.94 -43.12 44.28
CA ARG A 771 -2.85 -41.74 43.77
C ARG A 771 -2.45 -41.74 42.29
N LEU A 772 -1.42 -42.52 41.94
CA LEU A 772 -0.93 -42.62 40.57
C LEU A 772 -1.98 -43.21 39.63
N LEU A 773 -2.74 -44.20 40.08
CA LEU A 773 -3.86 -44.77 39.31
C LEU A 773 -4.88 -43.70 38.90
N VAL A 774 -5.30 -42.85 39.85
CA VAL A 774 -6.28 -41.78 39.57
C VAL A 774 -5.69 -40.67 38.70
N LEU A 775 -4.41 -40.31 38.91
CA LEU A 775 -3.73 -39.32 38.07
C LEU A 775 -3.54 -39.81 36.62
N ILE A 776 -3.18 -41.09 36.44
CA ILE A 776 -3.09 -41.72 35.11
C ILE A 776 -4.48 -41.80 34.47
N GLU A 777 -5.55 -42.05 35.23
CA GLU A 777 -6.92 -42.02 34.70
C GLU A 777 -7.29 -40.64 34.16
N GLY A 778 -6.91 -39.58 34.88
CA GLY A 778 -7.03 -38.20 34.40
C GLY A 778 -6.20 -37.92 33.15
N ALA A 779 -4.94 -38.37 33.11
CA ALA A 779 -4.05 -38.19 31.97
C ALA A 779 -4.55 -38.90 30.70
N ILE A 780 -5.01 -40.16 30.82
CA ILE A 780 -5.58 -40.91 29.69
C ILE A 780 -6.88 -40.26 29.21
N SER A 781 -7.75 -39.85 30.13
CA SER A 781 -8.99 -39.15 29.77
C SER A 781 -8.69 -37.84 29.03
N GLY A 782 -7.67 -37.10 29.49
CA GLY A 782 -7.14 -35.91 28.84
C GLY A 782 -6.58 -36.20 27.45
N LEU A 783 -5.78 -37.25 27.28
CA LEU A 783 -5.21 -37.64 25.98
C LEU A 783 -6.30 -37.98 24.95
N ILE A 784 -7.29 -38.80 25.34
CA ILE A 784 -8.40 -39.16 24.45
C ILE A 784 -9.24 -37.92 24.12
N ALA A 785 -9.49 -37.06 25.11
CA ALA A 785 -10.19 -35.80 24.91
C ALA A 785 -9.39 -34.82 24.03
N GLY A 786 -8.06 -34.83 24.10
CA GLY A 786 -7.18 -34.04 23.25
C GLY A 786 -7.25 -34.47 21.78
N LEU A 787 -7.19 -35.77 21.51
CA LEU A 787 -7.33 -36.32 20.16
C LEU A 787 -8.69 -35.95 19.55
N LEU A 788 -9.78 -36.13 20.31
CA LEU A 788 -11.11 -35.72 19.86
C LEU A 788 -11.26 -34.20 19.76
N GLY A 789 -10.61 -33.46 20.67
CA GLY A 789 -10.61 -32.00 20.66
C GLY A 789 -9.95 -31.43 19.40
N ILE A 790 -8.84 -32.02 18.94
CA ILE A 790 -8.19 -31.66 17.68
C ILE A 790 -9.13 -31.92 16.49
N ILE A 791 -9.78 -33.10 16.45
CA ILE A 791 -10.73 -33.44 15.38
C ILE A 791 -11.87 -32.42 15.33
N PHE A 792 -12.45 -32.09 16.48
CA PHE A 792 -13.51 -31.07 16.55
C PHE A 792 -12.99 -29.67 16.18
N ALA A 793 -11.79 -29.30 16.62
CA ALA A 793 -11.20 -27.99 16.33
C ALA A 793 -10.98 -27.83 14.83
N PHE A 794 -10.39 -28.82 14.17
CA PHE A 794 -10.21 -28.80 12.71
C PHE A 794 -11.54 -28.83 11.96
N GLY A 795 -12.54 -29.56 12.46
CA GLY A 795 -13.90 -29.49 11.94
C GLY A 795 -14.50 -28.08 12.02
N MET A 796 -14.31 -27.38 13.14
CA MET A 796 -14.75 -25.98 13.30
C MET A 796 -13.98 -25.03 12.38
N VAL A 797 -12.66 -25.17 12.31
CA VAL A 797 -11.81 -24.36 11.42
C VAL A 797 -12.25 -24.55 9.97
N TRP A 798 -12.48 -25.79 9.53
CA TRP A 798 -12.96 -26.07 8.18
C TRP A 798 -14.36 -25.51 7.93
N GLY A 799 -15.29 -25.68 8.87
CA GLY A 799 -16.67 -25.19 8.71
C GLY A 799 -16.78 -23.65 8.66
N ILE A 800 -15.86 -22.94 9.33
CA ILE A 800 -15.87 -21.47 9.37
C ILE A 800 -15.01 -20.88 8.25
N TYR A 801 -13.75 -21.34 8.13
CA TYR A 801 -12.76 -20.74 7.25
C TYR A 801 -12.51 -21.51 5.95
N HIS A 802 -13.09 -22.71 5.78
CA HIS A 802 -12.93 -23.55 4.58
C HIS A 802 -11.46 -23.85 4.21
N GLN A 803 -10.54 -23.78 5.17
CA GLN A 803 -9.10 -23.97 4.98
C GLN A 803 -8.52 -24.95 6.01
N PHE A 804 -7.42 -25.63 5.66
CA PHE A 804 -6.66 -26.49 6.57
C PHE A 804 -5.27 -25.90 6.85
N PRO A 805 -4.85 -25.75 8.12
CA PRO A 805 -3.53 -25.23 8.49
C PRO A 805 -2.42 -26.26 8.31
N ILE A 806 -2.10 -26.64 7.08
CA ILE A 806 -1.14 -27.72 6.78
C ILE A 806 0.26 -27.39 7.34
N GLU A 807 0.71 -26.14 7.17
CA GLU A 807 2.06 -25.69 7.59
C GLU A 807 2.27 -25.73 9.11
N ARG A 808 1.19 -25.65 9.91
CA ARG A 808 1.26 -25.55 11.38
C ARG A 808 0.71 -26.78 12.11
N ILE A 809 0.45 -27.89 11.41
CA ILE A 809 -0.01 -29.15 12.03
C ILE A 809 0.88 -29.57 13.22
N PRO A 810 2.22 -29.55 13.16
CA PRO A 810 3.06 -29.97 14.28
C PRO A 810 2.82 -29.13 15.55
N PHE A 811 2.63 -27.82 15.38
CA PHE A 811 2.32 -26.92 16.49
C PHE A 811 0.94 -27.23 17.09
N PHE A 812 -0.08 -27.46 16.28
CA PHE A 812 -1.40 -27.86 16.78
C PHE A 812 -1.39 -29.24 17.45
N LEU A 813 -0.56 -30.18 17.00
CA LEU A 813 -0.41 -31.48 17.67
C LEU A 813 0.22 -31.34 19.07
N LEU A 814 1.14 -30.37 19.28
CA LEU A 814 1.69 -30.08 20.60
C LEU A 814 0.63 -29.57 21.59
N THR A 815 -0.50 -29.04 21.13
CA THR A 815 -1.57 -28.60 22.02
C THR A 815 -2.21 -29.74 22.82
N ILE A 816 -1.98 -31.01 22.44
CA ILE A 816 -2.49 -32.20 23.15
C ILE A 816 -1.97 -32.28 24.60
N PHE A 817 -0.84 -31.63 24.91
CA PHE A 817 -0.32 -31.53 26.27
C PHE A 817 -1.25 -30.73 27.19
N ILE A 818 -2.06 -29.80 26.66
CA ILE A 818 -3.00 -28.98 27.44
C ILE A 818 -4.14 -29.83 28.04
N PRO A 819 -4.89 -30.67 27.28
CA PRO A 819 -5.84 -31.64 27.83
C PRO A 819 -5.23 -32.59 28.86
N ILE A 820 -3.99 -33.04 28.64
CA ILE A 820 -3.31 -33.99 29.53
C ILE A 820 -3.00 -33.31 30.86
N THR A 821 -2.45 -32.10 30.82
CA THR A 821 -2.13 -31.32 32.03
C THR A 821 -3.38 -30.92 32.79
N THR A 822 -4.43 -30.43 32.12
CA THR A 822 -5.73 -30.15 32.75
C THR A 822 -6.37 -31.42 33.32
N GLY A 823 -6.25 -32.56 32.63
CA GLY A 823 -6.62 -33.90 33.11
C GLY A 823 -5.96 -34.28 34.43
N ILE A 824 -4.64 -34.13 34.50
CA ILE A 824 -3.82 -34.42 35.69
C ILE A 824 -4.18 -33.46 36.81
N VAL A 825 -4.21 -32.14 36.54
CA VAL A 825 -4.55 -31.10 37.52
C VAL A 825 -5.93 -31.35 38.09
N GLY A 826 -6.93 -31.63 37.25
CA GLY A 826 -8.30 -31.93 37.67
C GLY A 826 -8.40 -33.19 38.54
N ALA A 827 -7.53 -34.19 38.30
CA ALA A 827 -7.47 -35.43 39.07
C ALA A 827 -6.78 -35.30 40.45
N THR A 828 -6.01 -34.24 40.71
CA THR A 828 -5.23 -34.08 41.95
C THR A 828 -6.10 -34.12 43.21
N LEU A 829 -7.21 -33.39 43.23
CA LEU A 829 -8.14 -33.32 44.35
C LEU A 829 -8.86 -34.66 44.59
N PRO A 830 -9.49 -35.30 43.58
CA PRO A 830 -10.03 -36.65 43.69
C PRO A 830 -9.00 -37.69 44.16
N ALA A 831 -7.77 -37.64 43.63
CA ALA A 831 -6.72 -38.59 44.00
C ALA A 831 -6.31 -38.47 45.48
N LYS A 832 -6.29 -37.25 46.02
CA LYS A 832 -6.06 -37.02 47.46
C LYS A 832 -7.20 -37.58 48.31
N LYS A 833 -8.44 -37.51 47.83
CA LYS A 833 -9.61 -38.10 48.50
C LYS A 833 -9.59 -39.63 48.43
N ALA A 834 -9.26 -40.21 47.27
CA ALA A 834 -9.12 -41.65 47.07
C ALA A 834 -8.16 -42.29 48.09
N VAL A 835 -7.04 -41.63 48.35
CA VAL A 835 -6.02 -42.09 49.30
C VAL A 835 -6.45 -41.99 50.76
N LYS A 836 -7.42 -41.16 51.11
CA LYS A 836 -7.87 -40.99 52.51
C LYS A 836 -8.94 -41.99 52.95
N ILE A 837 -9.56 -42.71 52.02
CA ILE A 837 -10.61 -43.69 52.33
C ILE A 837 -9.98 -44.86 53.09
N GLN A 838 -10.58 -45.22 54.23
CA GLN A 838 -10.20 -46.42 54.99
C GLN A 838 -10.89 -47.66 54.39
N PRO A 839 -10.24 -48.84 54.40
CA PRO A 839 -10.82 -50.06 53.81
C PRO A 839 -12.20 -50.41 54.36
N TYR A 840 -12.42 -50.29 55.67
CA TYR A 840 -13.70 -50.61 56.30
C TYR A 840 -14.83 -49.63 55.92
N GLU A 841 -14.51 -48.34 55.72
CA GLU A 841 -15.47 -47.30 55.30
C GLU A 841 -15.94 -47.54 53.86
N GLY A 842 -15.01 -47.90 52.96
CA GLY A 842 -15.34 -48.17 51.56
C GLY A 842 -16.13 -49.47 51.36
N LEU A 843 -15.92 -50.49 52.20
CA LEU A 843 -16.63 -51.78 52.15
C LEU A 843 -18.06 -51.70 52.73
N THR A 844 -18.28 -50.89 53.78
CA THR A 844 -19.60 -50.71 54.40
C THR A 844 -20.51 -49.74 53.64
N GLY A 845 -19.99 -49.04 52.62
CA GLY A 845 -20.76 -48.12 51.78
C GLY A 845 -21.25 -46.86 52.51
N GLY A 846 -20.80 -46.65 53.75
CA GLY A 846 -21.14 -45.53 54.60
C GLY A 846 -20.18 -44.37 54.39
N VAL A 847 -20.66 -43.30 53.75
CA VAL A 847 -19.89 -42.07 53.59
C VAL A 847 -20.00 -41.27 54.88
N VAL A 848 -19.03 -41.39 55.80
CA VAL A 848 -18.87 -40.43 56.90
C VAL A 848 -17.57 -39.66 56.66
N ASN A 849 -17.70 -38.49 56.05
CA ASN A 849 -16.57 -37.57 55.92
C ASN A 849 -16.16 -37.10 57.33
N SER A 850 -14.86 -37.11 57.67
CA SER A 850 -14.44 -36.57 58.96
C SER A 850 -14.59 -35.04 58.99
N LYS A 851 -15.15 -34.50 60.08
CA LYS A 851 -15.42 -33.04 60.27
C LYS A 851 -14.19 -32.15 59.98
N LYS A 852 -12.96 -32.65 60.21
CA LYS A 852 -11.70 -31.93 59.96
C LYS A 852 -11.40 -31.78 58.47
N THR A 853 -11.74 -32.79 57.67
CA THR A 853 -11.53 -32.77 56.22
C THR A 853 -12.54 -31.84 55.54
N GLU A 854 -13.79 -31.87 55.99
CA GLU A 854 -14.86 -30.97 55.53
C GLU A 854 -14.52 -29.49 55.83
N LYS A 855 -13.94 -29.20 57.01
CA LYS A 855 -13.51 -27.84 57.39
C LYS A 855 -12.40 -27.30 56.48
N ASN A 856 -11.37 -28.11 56.21
CA ASN A 856 -10.27 -27.70 55.32
C ASN A 856 -10.75 -27.54 53.87
N PHE A 857 -11.66 -28.40 53.40
CA PHE A 857 -12.27 -28.24 52.08
C PHE A 857 -13.09 -26.97 51.99
N ARG A 858 -13.90 -26.65 53.01
CA ARG A 858 -14.67 -25.39 53.07
C ARG A 858 -13.76 -24.18 52.95
N TYR A 859 -12.61 -24.16 53.64
CA TYR A 859 -11.66 -23.06 53.51
C TYR A 859 -11.08 -22.99 52.10
N VAL A 860 -10.50 -24.07 51.57
CA VAL A 860 -9.88 -24.08 50.22
C VAL A 860 -10.85 -23.61 49.14
N PHE A 861 -12.09 -24.07 49.20
CA PHE A 861 -13.12 -23.75 48.23
C PHE A 861 -13.72 -22.36 48.42
N SER A 862 -13.88 -21.90 49.67
CA SER A 862 -14.30 -20.52 49.94
C SER A 862 -13.21 -19.53 49.57
N THR A 863 -11.93 -19.83 49.85
CA THR A 863 -10.79 -19.01 49.42
C THR A 863 -10.62 -19.04 47.91
N MET A 864 -10.82 -20.18 47.24
CA MET A 864 -10.76 -20.25 45.77
C MET A 864 -11.91 -19.48 45.13
N GLY A 865 -13.13 -19.61 45.65
CA GLY A 865 -14.29 -18.82 45.20
C GLY A 865 -14.13 -17.33 45.45
N ILE A 866 -13.61 -16.93 46.62
CA ILE A 866 -13.31 -15.52 46.96
C ILE A 866 -12.14 -15.00 46.14
N CYS A 867 -11.06 -15.76 45.92
CA CYS A 867 -9.95 -15.36 45.06
C CYS A 867 -10.36 -15.29 43.58
N LEU A 868 -11.25 -16.17 43.10
CA LEU A 868 -11.85 -16.04 41.78
C LEU A 868 -12.69 -14.77 41.70
N PHE A 869 -13.53 -14.52 42.71
CA PHE A 869 -14.37 -13.34 42.76
C PHE A 869 -13.55 -12.04 42.84
N ILE A 870 -12.51 -11.99 43.68
CA ILE A 870 -11.58 -10.85 43.81
C ILE A 870 -10.70 -10.72 42.56
N GLY A 871 -10.18 -11.82 42.01
CA GLY A 871 -9.36 -11.81 40.79
C GLY A 871 -10.17 -11.36 39.57
N ILE A 872 -11.46 -11.69 39.54
CA ILE A 872 -12.40 -11.19 38.53
C ILE A 872 -12.74 -9.72 38.79
N ILE A 873 -12.97 -9.29 40.04
CA ILE A 873 -13.17 -7.87 40.36
C ILE A 873 -11.92 -7.04 40.03
N ALA A 874 -10.73 -7.58 40.26
CA ALA A 874 -9.47 -6.96 39.88
C ALA A 874 -9.27 -6.94 38.36
N LEU A 875 -9.66 -8.00 37.65
CA LEU A 875 -9.71 -8.00 36.18
C LEU A 875 -10.75 -7.00 35.65
N LEU A 876 -11.92 -6.87 36.29
CA LEU A 876 -12.94 -5.87 35.97
C LEU A 876 -12.46 -4.44 36.27
N ALA A 877 -11.61 -4.26 37.29
CA ALA A 877 -10.99 -2.98 37.63
C ALA A 877 -9.76 -2.65 36.77
N GLN A 878 -9.05 -3.65 36.23
CA GLN A 878 -7.94 -3.47 35.27
C GLN A 878 -8.40 -3.48 33.80
N ALA A 879 -9.63 -3.94 33.53
CA ALA A 879 -10.32 -3.77 32.26
C ALA A 879 -10.90 -2.36 32.10
N ILE A 880 -10.43 -1.40 32.92
CA ILE A 880 -10.41 0.02 32.59
C ILE A 880 -9.24 0.16 31.61
N PRO A 881 -9.45 0.26 30.29
CA PRO A 881 -8.43 0.87 29.48
C PRO A 881 -8.44 2.34 29.91
N ASP A 882 -7.44 2.75 30.70
CA ASP A 882 -6.99 4.12 30.51
C ASP A 882 -6.70 4.20 29.02
N VAL A 883 -7.42 5.09 28.34
CA VAL A 883 -7.10 5.58 27.01
C VAL A 883 -5.76 6.31 27.16
N GLN A 884 -4.69 5.56 27.39
CA GLN A 884 -3.34 6.06 27.28
C GLN A 884 -3.08 6.12 25.79
N GLU A 885 -2.95 7.37 25.32
CA GLU A 885 -2.35 7.73 24.04
C GLU A 885 -1.33 6.67 23.61
N SER A 886 -1.64 6.01 22.50
CA SER A 886 -0.78 5.04 21.84
C SER A 886 0.41 5.75 21.17
N THR A 887 1.19 6.49 21.94
CA THR A 887 2.45 7.13 21.54
C THR A 887 3.69 6.39 22.02
N ASN A 888 3.57 5.16 22.54
CA ASN A 888 4.74 4.37 22.91
C ASN A 888 4.98 3.16 22.00
N ASN A 889 6.02 3.33 21.16
CA ASN A 889 6.80 2.34 20.42
C ASN A 889 7.08 1.06 21.23
N LYS A 890 6.10 0.14 21.33
CA LYS A 890 6.41 -1.27 21.53
C LYS A 890 6.30 -1.95 20.18
N GLN A 891 7.46 -2.14 19.54
CA GLN A 891 7.63 -3.03 18.41
C GLN A 891 7.07 -4.41 18.77
N SER A 892 5.85 -4.68 18.29
CA SER A 892 5.35 -6.04 18.14
C SER A 892 6.26 -6.73 17.12
N LYS A 893 6.91 -7.83 17.50
CA LYS A 893 7.69 -8.65 16.57
C LYS A 893 6.76 -9.11 15.43
N ALA A 894 7.03 -8.73 14.18
CA ALA A 894 6.20 -9.19 13.08
C ALA A 894 6.41 -10.69 12.84
N SER A 895 5.30 -11.36 12.57
CA SER A 895 5.24 -12.77 12.19
C SER A 895 5.25 -12.93 10.67
N ASP A 896 5.70 -14.08 10.18
CA ASP A 896 5.79 -14.53 8.78
C ASP A 896 4.60 -14.13 7.89
N VAL A 897 4.58 -12.88 7.43
CA VAL A 897 3.85 -12.47 6.23
C VAL A 897 4.76 -12.85 5.06
N LYS A 898 4.23 -13.55 4.04
CA LYS A 898 4.96 -13.75 2.79
C LYS A 898 5.21 -12.37 2.18
N GLY A 899 6.42 -11.86 2.41
CA GLY A 899 6.88 -10.59 1.89
C GLY A 899 7.25 -10.67 0.42
N THR A 900 7.71 -9.56 -0.13
CA THR A 900 8.34 -9.52 -1.45
C THR A 900 9.64 -10.32 -1.45
N SER A 901 10.00 -10.88 -2.60
CA SER A 901 11.24 -11.65 -2.78
C SER A 901 11.98 -11.15 -4.01
N GLY A 902 13.29 -10.93 -3.85
CA GLY A 902 14.16 -10.50 -4.94
C GLY A 902 15.50 -9.98 -4.43
N GLU A 903 16.47 -9.82 -5.33
CA GLU A 903 17.79 -9.26 -5.01
C GLU A 903 17.88 -7.79 -5.41
N VAL A 904 18.52 -7.01 -4.53
CA VAL A 904 18.79 -5.58 -4.70
C VAL A 904 19.93 -5.41 -5.69
N LYS A 905 19.81 -4.46 -6.64
CA LYS A 905 20.92 -4.12 -7.54
C LYS A 905 21.82 -3.11 -6.85
N GLU A 906 23.09 -3.49 -6.59
CA GLU A 906 24.06 -2.60 -5.93
C GLU A 906 24.41 -1.36 -6.78
N VAL A 907 24.45 -1.51 -8.10
CA VAL A 907 24.67 -0.41 -9.04
C VAL A 907 23.75 -0.59 -10.23
N PHE A 908 22.99 0.46 -10.56
CA PHE A 908 22.32 0.52 -11.85
C PHE A 908 23.32 1.02 -12.89
N SER A 909 24.13 0.09 -13.43
CA SER A 909 24.95 0.32 -14.63
C SER A 909 24.17 -0.10 -15.87
N SER A 910 24.50 0.48 -17.02
CA SER A 910 24.07 0.01 -18.34
C SER A 910 24.75 -1.32 -18.69
N ASP A 911 24.63 -2.34 -17.84
CA ASP A 911 24.98 -3.72 -18.14
C ASP A 911 23.72 -4.49 -18.56
N HIS A 912 22.95 -3.90 -19.48
CA HIS A 912 22.19 -4.73 -20.40
C HIS A 912 23.07 -4.93 -21.62
N SER A 913 23.71 -6.10 -21.63
CA SER A 913 24.02 -6.89 -22.81
C SER A 913 23.66 -6.21 -24.13
N GLN A 914 24.70 -5.85 -24.88
CA GLN A 914 24.69 -5.55 -26.33
C GLN A 914 24.01 -6.65 -27.20
N SER A 915 23.26 -7.60 -26.63
CA SER A 915 22.61 -8.69 -27.37
C SER A 915 21.12 -8.45 -27.69
N GLU A 916 20.41 -7.53 -27.01
CA GLU A 916 18.96 -7.30 -27.27
C GLU A 916 18.62 -5.91 -27.84
N ILE A 917 19.52 -4.94 -27.72
CA ILE A 917 19.39 -3.64 -28.40
C ILE A 917 19.94 -3.72 -29.83
N ASP A 918 20.99 -4.52 -30.07
CA ASP A 918 21.50 -4.77 -31.43
C ASP A 918 20.52 -5.60 -32.27
N THR A 919 19.71 -6.50 -31.70
CA THR A 919 18.77 -7.29 -32.51
C THR A 919 17.54 -6.52 -33.00
N THR A 920 17.23 -5.36 -32.41
CA THR A 920 16.13 -4.50 -32.87
C THR A 920 16.63 -3.30 -33.68
N ILE A 921 17.84 -2.79 -33.39
CA ILE A 921 18.44 -1.71 -34.17
C ILE A 921 19.11 -2.24 -35.45
N GLU A 922 19.77 -3.41 -35.45
CA GLU A 922 20.32 -4.01 -36.67
C GLU A 922 19.25 -4.59 -37.61
N LYS A 923 18.05 -4.92 -37.10
CA LYS A 923 16.92 -5.29 -37.98
C LYS A 923 16.21 -4.10 -38.62
N SER A 924 16.46 -2.87 -38.16
CA SER A 924 15.84 -1.67 -38.75
C SER A 924 16.65 -1.04 -39.89
N LYS A 925 17.91 -1.42 -40.11
CA LYS A 925 18.75 -0.88 -41.20
C LYS A 925 18.98 -1.89 -42.32
N LYS A 926 17.90 -2.27 -43.00
CA LYS A 926 17.92 -2.62 -44.43
C LYS A 926 16.73 -1.96 -45.11
N GLU A 927 16.72 -0.63 -45.09
CA GLU A 927 15.83 0.13 -45.96
C GLU A 927 16.28 -0.10 -47.41
N SER A 928 15.43 -0.73 -48.22
CA SER A 928 15.67 -0.82 -49.66
C SER A 928 15.77 0.59 -50.25
N LEU A 929 16.63 0.82 -51.25
CA LEU A 929 16.76 2.12 -51.93
C LEU A 929 15.39 2.71 -52.37
N GLN A 930 14.41 1.84 -52.69
CA GLN A 930 13.04 2.27 -53.02
C GLN A 930 12.27 2.87 -51.84
N SER A 931 12.50 2.41 -50.62
CA SER A 931 11.89 2.98 -49.41
C SER A 931 12.44 4.37 -49.10
N ILE A 932 13.75 4.59 -49.26
CA ILE A 932 14.41 5.89 -49.10
C ILE A 932 13.89 6.89 -50.15
N VAL A 933 13.68 6.45 -51.39
CA VAL A 933 13.08 7.29 -52.44
C VAL A 933 11.61 7.62 -52.13
N LYS A 934 10.83 6.69 -51.55
CA LYS A 934 9.42 6.92 -51.17
C LYS A 934 9.26 7.85 -49.96
N SER A 935 10.20 7.83 -49.02
CA SER A 935 10.20 8.72 -47.85
C SER A 935 10.83 10.09 -48.12
N ALA A 936 11.47 10.26 -49.29
CA ALA A 936 12.10 11.51 -49.69
C ALA A 936 11.07 12.64 -49.86
N THR A 937 11.40 13.81 -49.30
CA THR A 937 10.57 15.03 -49.45
C THR A 937 10.70 15.61 -50.85
N LYS A 938 11.88 15.48 -51.47
CA LYS A 938 12.10 15.82 -52.89
C LYS A 938 13.09 14.85 -53.54
N VAL A 939 12.79 14.47 -54.78
CA VAL A 939 13.64 13.61 -55.61
C VAL A 939 14.15 14.41 -56.79
N PHE A 940 15.47 14.37 -57.00
CA PHE A 940 16.16 15.05 -58.10
C PHE A 940 16.74 13.99 -59.04
N HIS A 941 16.75 14.30 -60.33
CA HIS A 941 17.45 13.49 -61.34
C HIS A 941 18.72 14.20 -61.78
N LEU A 942 19.80 13.43 -61.88
CA LEU A 942 21.09 13.91 -62.34
C LEU A 942 20.98 14.59 -63.72
N GLY A 943 21.67 15.71 -63.90
CA GLY A 943 21.72 16.48 -65.16
C GLY A 943 20.56 17.46 -65.38
N LYS A 944 19.55 17.49 -64.49
CA LYS A 944 18.44 18.45 -64.57
C LYS A 944 18.58 19.56 -63.52
N THR A 945 18.20 20.78 -63.89
CA THR A 945 18.08 21.91 -62.96
C THR A 945 16.66 22.00 -62.42
N TYR A 946 16.51 22.14 -61.11
CA TYR A 946 15.24 22.19 -60.41
C TYR A 946 15.07 23.52 -59.71
N GLN A 947 13.92 24.16 -59.89
CA GLN A 947 13.59 25.43 -59.27
C GLN A 947 12.68 25.23 -58.06
N ASP A 948 12.99 25.90 -56.95
CA ASP A 948 12.29 25.83 -55.67
C ASP A 948 12.22 27.20 -54.99
N GLY A 949 11.20 27.98 -55.35
CA GLY A 949 11.09 29.38 -54.95
C GLY A 949 12.17 30.23 -55.62
N ASP A 950 12.98 30.92 -54.82
CA ASP A 950 14.13 31.72 -55.23
C ASP A 950 15.39 30.88 -55.51
N ARG A 951 15.33 29.55 -55.37
CA ARG A 951 16.50 28.66 -55.42
C ARG A 951 16.48 27.79 -56.68
N ARG A 952 17.63 27.59 -57.32
CA ARG A 952 17.84 26.63 -58.40
C ARG A 952 18.94 25.65 -58.03
N PHE A 953 18.60 24.35 -58.04
CA PHE A 953 19.51 23.25 -57.72
C PHE A 953 19.87 22.47 -58.99
N THR A 954 21.16 22.23 -59.22
CA THR A 954 21.63 21.37 -60.32
C THR A 954 22.64 20.36 -59.77
N PHE A 955 22.46 19.08 -60.11
CA PHE A 955 23.39 18.01 -59.74
C PHE A 955 23.93 17.34 -61.01
N THR A 956 25.24 17.25 -61.19
CA THR A 956 25.86 16.63 -62.37
C THR A 956 26.98 15.68 -61.98
N LEU A 957 27.07 14.52 -62.63
CA LEU A 957 28.21 13.62 -62.48
C LEU A 957 29.39 14.16 -63.30
N LEU A 958 30.58 14.22 -62.71
CA LEU A 958 31.81 14.62 -63.39
C LEU A 958 32.57 13.36 -63.83
N GLU A 959 33.10 13.36 -65.06
CA GLU A 959 33.79 12.20 -65.66
C GLU A 959 35.21 11.99 -65.12
N GLU A 960 35.84 13.04 -64.59
CA GLU A 960 37.21 13.00 -64.06
C GLU A 960 37.23 13.29 -62.54
N ALA A 961 37.90 12.42 -61.78
CA ALA A 961 38.20 12.65 -60.37
C ALA A 961 39.44 13.58 -60.24
N PRO A 962 39.51 14.44 -59.21
CA PRO A 962 40.68 15.29 -58.99
C PRO A 962 41.98 14.46 -58.91
N THR A 963 43.07 14.94 -59.52
CA THR A 963 44.35 14.21 -59.66
C THR A 963 45.15 14.07 -58.36
N ASP A 964 44.72 14.72 -57.28
CA ASP A 964 45.54 14.96 -56.08
C ASP A 964 45.15 14.06 -54.88
N ILE A 965 44.34 13.02 -55.10
CA ILE A 965 43.80 12.16 -54.03
C ILE A 965 44.33 10.72 -54.19
N GLU A 966 45.01 10.21 -53.17
CA GLU A 966 45.44 8.81 -53.09
C GLU A 966 44.25 7.89 -52.75
N LYS A 967 44.14 6.74 -53.45
CA LYS A 967 43.13 5.71 -53.14
C LYS A 967 43.49 4.97 -51.86
N LYS A 968 42.51 4.74 -50.99
CA LYS A 968 42.70 3.96 -49.74
C LYS A 968 42.75 2.46 -49.98
N SER A 969 42.19 1.97 -51.09
CA SER A 969 42.22 0.55 -51.47
C SER A 969 42.12 0.36 -52.99
N GLU A 970 42.83 -0.63 -53.55
CA GLU A 970 42.81 -0.93 -54.99
C GLU A 970 41.44 -1.42 -55.50
N ASP A 971 40.55 -1.87 -54.61
CA ASP A 971 39.21 -2.40 -54.94
C ASP A 971 38.11 -1.33 -54.99
N THR A 972 38.48 -0.04 -54.91
CA THR A 972 37.54 1.09 -54.92
C THR A 972 37.62 1.91 -56.22
N LYS A 973 36.57 2.70 -56.47
CA LYS A 973 36.47 3.71 -57.54
C LYS A 973 36.03 5.04 -56.95
N PHE A 974 36.47 6.15 -57.56
CA PHE A 974 35.98 7.47 -57.20
C PHE A 974 34.73 7.83 -58.00
N ILE A 975 33.78 8.49 -57.34
CA ILE A 975 32.60 9.08 -57.96
C ILE A 975 32.55 10.54 -57.54
N THR A 976 32.60 11.45 -58.52
CA THR A 976 32.59 12.90 -58.27
C THR A 976 31.27 13.50 -58.74
N ILE A 977 30.55 14.17 -57.84
CA ILE A 977 29.25 14.79 -58.11
C ILE A 977 29.38 16.30 -57.89
N SER A 978 29.01 17.10 -58.88
CA SER A 978 28.87 18.54 -58.72
C SER A 978 27.49 18.90 -58.17
N SER A 979 27.46 19.75 -57.16
CA SER A 979 26.24 20.31 -56.57
C SER A 979 26.25 21.83 -56.71
N GLU A 980 25.33 22.36 -57.52
CA GLU A 980 25.15 23.78 -57.77
C GLU A 980 23.85 24.28 -57.14
N LEU A 981 23.93 25.40 -56.41
CA LEU A 981 22.80 26.14 -55.86
C LEU A 981 22.91 27.61 -56.23
N VAL A 982 21.90 28.13 -56.94
CA VAL A 982 21.76 29.56 -57.29
C VAL A 982 20.55 30.12 -56.55
N ARG A 983 20.71 31.26 -55.87
CA ARG A 983 19.63 32.07 -55.30
C ARG A 983 19.43 33.36 -56.09
N ASP A 984 18.21 33.55 -56.57
CA ASP A 984 17.80 34.79 -57.20
C ASP A 984 17.61 35.90 -56.14
N LYS A 985 17.53 37.17 -56.57
CA LYS A 985 17.45 38.35 -55.68
C LYS A 985 16.04 38.49 -55.07
N ILE A 986 15.93 38.58 -53.75
CA ILE A 986 14.66 38.72 -53.00
C ILE A 986 14.65 40.03 -52.19
N PRO A 987 13.47 40.64 -51.90
CA PRO A 987 13.39 41.90 -51.16
C PRO A 987 13.92 41.86 -49.70
N LEU A 988 13.88 40.70 -49.03
CA LEU A 988 14.48 40.53 -47.70
C LEU A 988 15.86 39.90 -47.80
N ALA A 989 16.82 40.46 -47.05
CA ALA A 989 18.17 39.90 -46.88
C ALA A 989 18.13 38.65 -45.96
N THR A 990 17.61 37.54 -46.49
CA THR A 990 17.61 36.24 -45.80
C THR A 990 18.85 35.43 -46.17
N VAL A 991 19.35 34.63 -45.24
CA VAL A 991 20.50 33.74 -45.42
C VAL A 991 20.03 32.32 -45.16
N ILE A 992 20.51 31.35 -45.94
CA ILE A 992 20.21 29.93 -45.75
C ILE A 992 21.49 29.15 -45.45
N ASP A 993 21.38 28.11 -44.63
CA ASP A 993 22.47 27.16 -44.41
C ASP A 993 22.54 26.17 -45.58
N TYR A 994 23.69 26.09 -46.24
CA TYR A 994 23.98 25.17 -47.33
C TYR A 994 25.40 24.59 -47.17
N GLN A 995 25.46 23.34 -46.70
CA GLN A 995 26.70 22.60 -46.39
C GLN A 995 26.68 21.20 -47.01
N PRO A 996 26.72 21.06 -48.35
CA PRO A 996 26.55 19.76 -48.99
C PRO A 996 27.72 18.79 -48.71
N HIS A 997 28.91 19.29 -48.37
CA HIS A 997 30.06 18.45 -47.97
C HIS A 997 29.85 17.72 -46.62
N ILE A 998 28.99 18.25 -45.74
CA ILE A 998 28.64 17.61 -44.46
C ILE A 998 27.34 16.83 -44.59
N THR A 999 26.38 17.34 -45.36
CA THR A 999 25.01 16.84 -45.38
C THR A 999 24.73 15.79 -46.45
N TYR A 1000 25.56 15.66 -47.48
CA TYR A 1000 25.33 14.69 -48.56
C TYR A 1000 26.13 13.40 -48.38
N ARG A 1001 25.43 12.27 -48.51
CA ARG A 1001 25.96 10.91 -48.41
C ARG A 1001 25.54 10.09 -49.63
N LEU A 1002 26.43 9.27 -50.16
CA LEU A 1002 26.07 8.27 -51.17
C LEU A 1002 25.55 7.01 -50.47
N VAL A 1003 24.47 6.41 -50.96
CA VAL A 1003 23.89 5.18 -50.39
C VAL A 1003 23.85 4.10 -51.46
N ASP A 1004 24.34 2.90 -51.15
CA ASP A 1004 24.28 1.73 -52.05
C ASP A 1004 23.03 0.85 -51.86
N ASP A 1005 22.96 -0.23 -52.65
CA ASP A 1005 21.88 -1.21 -52.64
C ASP A 1005 21.84 -2.08 -51.37
N LYS A 1006 22.95 -2.17 -50.64
CA LYS A 1006 23.08 -2.87 -49.36
C LYS A 1006 22.74 -1.96 -48.17
N GLY A 1007 22.56 -0.66 -48.39
CA GLY A 1007 22.22 0.34 -47.38
C GLY A 1007 23.43 0.98 -46.69
N PHE A 1008 24.64 0.81 -47.23
CA PHE A 1008 25.85 1.46 -46.73
C PHE A 1008 25.90 2.91 -47.20
N GLU A 1009 26.22 3.83 -46.28
CA GLU A 1009 26.38 5.25 -46.57
C GLU A 1009 27.87 5.62 -46.68
N TYR A 1010 28.22 6.39 -47.71
CA TYR A 1010 29.58 6.88 -47.99
C TYR A 1010 29.64 8.39 -47.86
N GLU A 1011 30.65 8.87 -47.12
CA GLU A 1011 30.95 10.28 -46.93
C GLU A 1011 31.88 10.80 -48.04
N PRO A 1012 31.83 12.11 -48.38
CA PRO A 1012 32.76 12.66 -49.36
C PRO A 1012 34.19 12.65 -48.79
N VAL A 1013 35.13 12.08 -49.55
CA VAL A 1013 36.55 12.01 -49.20
C VAL A 1013 37.29 13.32 -49.52
N ASP A 1014 36.79 14.09 -50.48
CA ASP A 1014 37.27 15.43 -50.81
C ASP A 1014 36.11 16.30 -51.32
N TYR A 1015 36.24 17.62 -51.16
CA TYR A 1015 35.35 18.58 -51.81
C TYR A 1015 36.10 19.83 -52.26
N GLN A 1016 35.79 20.32 -53.47
CA GLN A 1016 36.36 21.54 -54.00
C GLN A 1016 35.28 22.56 -54.33
N VAL A 1017 35.57 23.83 -54.04
CA VAL A 1017 34.70 24.95 -54.39
C VAL A 1017 35.04 25.38 -55.81
N LEU A 1018 34.15 25.10 -56.76
CA LEU A 1018 34.34 25.44 -58.17
C LEU A 1018 33.96 26.90 -58.44
N GLU A 1019 32.85 27.36 -57.88
CA GLU A 1019 32.39 28.75 -57.96
C GLU A 1019 31.66 29.15 -56.67
N SER A 1020 31.85 30.37 -56.17
CA SER A 1020 31.10 30.88 -55.01
C SER A 1020 30.89 32.40 -55.05
N GLU A 1021 29.66 32.83 -54.80
CA GLU A 1021 29.22 34.22 -54.73
C GLU A 1021 28.25 34.36 -53.55
N ASN A 1022 28.54 35.29 -52.63
CA ASN A 1022 27.74 35.54 -51.42
C ASN A 1022 27.54 34.31 -50.49
N TRP A 1023 28.50 33.39 -50.49
CA TRP A 1023 28.56 32.23 -49.59
C TRP A 1023 29.61 32.46 -48.50
N LYS A 1024 29.13 32.80 -47.29
CA LYS A 1024 29.98 33.18 -46.15
C LYS A 1024 30.22 32.01 -45.22
N GLY A 1025 31.47 31.90 -44.76
CA GLY A 1025 31.89 30.88 -43.78
C GLY A 1025 31.77 29.44 -44.26
N ARG A 1026 31.61 29.17 -45.57
CA ARG A 1026 31.34 27.84 -46.15
C ARG A 1026 30.04 27.18 -45.67
N ILE A 1027 29.13 27.98 -45.13
CA ILE A 1027 27.89 27.52 -44.49
C ILE A 1027 26.70 28.34 -44.98
N ARG A 1028 26.82 29.66 -45.04
CA ARG A 1028 25.69 30.58 -45.14
C ARG A 1028 25.61 31.21 -46.54
N LEU A 1029 24.52 30.99 -47.28
CA LEU A 1029 24.30 31.56 -48.62
C LEU A 1029 23.27 32.70 -48.60
N GLY A 1030 23.70 33.91 -48.98
CA GLY A 1030 22.84 35.10 -49.10
C GLY A 1030 22.06 35.17 -50.43
N SER A 1031 21.12 36.12 -50.53
CA SER A 1031 20.39 36.45 -51.77
C SER A 1031 20.78 37.85 -52.28
N PRO A 1032 21.12 38.02 -53.58
CA PRO A 1032 21.44 36.96 -54.54
C PRO A 1032 22.76 36.25 -54.15
N GLY A 1033 22.92 34.99 -54.55
CA GLY A 1033 24.11 34.21 -54.24
C GLY A 1033 24.20 32.92 -55.05
N LYS A 1034 25.40 32.42 -55.29
CA LYS A 1034 25.64 31.22 -56.10
C LYS A 1034 26.74 30.37 -55.46
N VAL A 1035 26.57 29.06 -55.44
CA VAL A 1035 27.61 28.11 -54.99
C VAL A 1035 27.61 26.90 -55.90
N LYS A 1036 28.78 26.54 -56.42
CA LYS A 1036 29.02 25.29 -57.17
C LYS A 1036 30.20 24.55 -56.54
N LEU A 1037 29.94 23.31 -56.13
CA LEU A 1037 30.90 22.45 -55.43
C LEU A 1037 31.08 21.15 -56.21
N SER A 1038 32.26 20.52 -56.13
CA SER A 1038 32.47 19.11 -56.45
C SER A 1038 32.64 18.31 -55.17
N LEU A 1039 31.97 17.17 -55.08
CA LEU A 1039 32.03 16.23 -53.96
C LEU A 1039 32.54 14.90 -54.50
N THR A 1040 33.71 14.46 -54.02
CA THR A 1040 34.35 13.20 -54.44
C THR A 1040 34.10 12.15 -53.37
N TYR A 1041 33.64 10.97 -53.78
CA TYR A 1041 33.35 9.83 -52.91
C TYR A 1041 34.19 8.62 -53.34
N GLU A 1042 34.69 7.83 -52.39
CA GLU A 1042 35.37 6.56 -52.64
C GLU A 1042 34.41 5.40 -52.33
N VAL A 1043 34.06 4.60 -53.35
CA VAL A 1043 33.09 3.50 -53.22
C VAL A 1043 33.64 2.18 -53.80
N PRO A 1044 33.19 1.01 -53.35
CA PRO A 1044 33.59 -0.28 -53.92
C PRO A 1044 33.27 -0.40 -55.43
N LYS A 1045 34.14 -1.07 -56.19
CA LYS A 1045 33.98 -1.24 -57.66
C LYS A 1045 32.68 -1.96 -58.05
N ASP A 1046 32.20 -2.88 -57.23
CA ASP A 1046 30.99 -3.69 -57.43
C ASP A 1046 29.67 -2.92 -57.25
N THR A 1047 29.72 -1.66 -56.82
CA THR A 1047 28.54 -0.83 -56.57
C THR A 1047 27.97 -0.23 -57.86
N ASN A 1048 26.76 -0.67 -58.26
CA ASN A 1048 26.13 -0.24 -59.52
C ASN A 1048 24.91 0.69 -59.34
N ASN A 1049 24.17 0.57 -58.24
CA ASN A 1049 22.99 1.40 -57.96
C ASN A 1049 23.27 2.28 -56.74
N LEU A 1050 23.31 3.60 -56.97
CA LEU A 1050 23.62 4.58 -55.93
C LEU A 1050 22.56 5.69 -55.93
N ILE A 1051 22.33 6.25 -54.74
CA ILE A 1051 21.59 7.50 -54.59
C ILE A 1051 22.39 8.48 -53.76
N LEU A 1052 22.29 9.77 -54.07
CA LEU A 1052 22.81 10.84 -53.23
C LEU A 1052 21.71 11.28 -52.27
N LYS A 1053 21.89 10.98 -50.99
CA LYS A 1053 20.98 11.33 -49.91
C LYS A 1053 21.48 12.62 -49.25
N GLY A 1054 20.59 13.60 -49.05
CA GLY A 1054 20.95 14.89 -48.44
C GLY A 1054 19.87 15.45 -47.53
N PHE A 1055 20.24 16.36 -46.63
CA PHE A 1055 19.31 17.00 -45.70
C PHE A 1055 19.56 18.50 -45.59
N HIS A 1056 18.50 19.33 -45.66
CA HIS A 1056 18.60 20.78 -45.47
C HIS A 1056 17.46 21.32 -44.59
N ARG A 1057 17.80 22.27 -43.72
CA ARG A 1057 16.90 22.88 -42.71
C ARG A 1057 15.84 23.83 -43.29
N PHE A 1058 15.98 24.25 -44.54
CA PHE A 1058 15.09 25.22 -45.19
C PHE A 1058 13.90 24.59 -45.94
N TRP A 1059 13.61 23.31 -45.70
CA TRP A 1059 12.37 22.64 -46.12
C TRP A 1059 11.51 22.35 -44.89
N ALA A 1060 10.21 22.67 -44.97
CA ALA A 1060 9.26 22.73 -43.84
C ALA A 1060 8.93 21.38 -43.16
N LYS A 1061 9.49 20.28 -43.67
CA LYS A 1061 9.59 18.99 -43.01
C LYS A 1061 11.06 18.61 -43.15
N SER A 1062 11.71 18.20 -42.08
CA SER A 1062 13.07 17.65 -42.06
C SER A 1062 13.20 16.51 -43.09
N GLY A 1063 13.46 16.88 -44.33
CA GLY A 1063 13.15 16.07 -45.49
C GLY A 1063 14.39 15.50 -46.14
N ILE A 1064 14.39 14.19 -46.33
CA ILE A 1064 15.44 13.51 -47.08
C ILE A 1064 15.33 13.95 -48.55
N LEU A 1065 16.41 14.49 -49.10
CA LEU A 1065 16.60 14.74 -50.53
C LEU A 1065 17.27 13.52 -51.13
N VAL A 1066 16.77 13.05 -52.28
CA VAL A 1066 17.39 11.93 -53.00
C VAL A 1066 17.70 12.33 -54.43
N VAL A 1067 18.96 12.26 -54.84
CA VAL A 1067 19.36 12.32 -56.26
C VAL A 1067 19.53 10.89 -56.78
N LYS A 1068 18.71 10.50 -57.76
CA LYS A 1068 18.78 9.17 -58.35
C LYS A 1068 19.88 9.10 -59.42
N MET A 1069 20.88 8.24 -59.20
CA MET A 1069 22.02 8.04 -60.11
C MET A 1069 21.74 6.90 -61.11
N THR A 1070 20.63 6.92 -61.84
CA THR A 1070 20.34 5.86 -62.84
C THR A 1070 20.71 6.29 -64.26
N GLY A 1071 21.72 5.63 -64.81
CA GLY A 1071 22.03 5.62 -66.25
C GLY A 1071 21.34 4.46 -66.96
N LYS A 1072 20.13 4.70 -67.48
CA LYS A 1072 19.62 4.19 -68.76
C LYS A 1072 18.23 4.80 -69.01
N VAL A 1073 18.12 5.43 -70.17
CA VAL A 1073 16.91 6.00 -70.75
C VAL A 1073 15.87 4.87 -70.93
N GLU A 1074 14.71 4.99 -70.29
CA GLU A 1074 13.50 4.28 -70.73
C GLU A 1074 13.13 4.84 -72.11
N GLN A 1075 13.14 3.98 -73.12
CA GLN A 1075 12.36 4.17 -74.34
C GLN A 1075 11.03 3.43 -74.15
N ASP A 1076 9.97 4.21 -74.38
CA ASP A 1076 8.53 3.95 -74.46
C ASP A 1076 7.74 3.66 -73.18
#